data_AF-A0A0F9HBN8-F1
#
_entry.id   AF-A0A0F9HBN8-F1
#
_cell.length_a   1.000
_cell.length_b   1.000
_cell.length_c   1.000
_cell.angle_alpha   90.00
_cell.angle_beta   90.00
_cell.angle_gamma   90.00
#
_symmetry.space_group_name_H-M   'P 1'
#
loop_
_entity.id
_entity.type
_entity.pdbx_description
1 polymer ?
#
loop_
_entity_poly.entity_id
_entity_poly.type
_entity_poly.pdbx_seq_one_letter_code
_entity_poly.pdbx_strand_id
1 'polypeptide(L)'
;MLSVQGGVPTWRTPANIMTDLSGQAGADFSMNTNKITSVTDPSSAQDAATKNYVDTTAVLDALFDAHTILYAVSDNTPLALTVAASRIVGRKASGNISAMTGAETIALLSGANLDVGAFDVRGQTVTADGLTSTRVVFAGASGVLSGDSDFTFVTDTLTVTKIAAFILTGMIDVNGNTLGDGTDELITFTEVTSPVNQINITNAATGERPIVSVVGDDTDINMRLKTKGIGHVDIPFTLPPTAGEELDGIFISVDASAQAATAIFQAFHVETTGSPSGAIEGITTVGEVAPVHQHVTAPAIPDQGEFAGRKTGGGSSWADGIDGLEIFVVNSDSIFVGAATQFDEIEVIFGTAATKNCVPSFFYSTGASTWTQFFPSDGTAGFTSSGNISWTLGDISGLWLNTGDPGGGLATDGFWIRIDRTRVADPGSPTPTTIKIALAAEYQWDKTGNLTILSVTTATIISSGAITIKPNGDTDDYLSIETLTNVPTIKGVGAYTRFGDAGFTAHSLTSEDDVMVSGKLEVAGVFHPNAMTLGGAITGDSNAINNIDTLSLTGNIFNPTAGETGALSVRGSLNALGSGGVFQIFGHSHATAPGAIRLFTSDAAGTADTQRVNISGAAATAVASWINVTHTGMVLSGTLDANGQALGDVN
;
A
#
# COMPACT_ATOMS: atom_id res chain seq x y z
N MET A 1 -3.81 12.84 171.64
CA MET A 1 -2.52 12.19 171.35
C MET A 1 -2.87 10.91 170.59
N LEU A 2 -2.47 10.66 169.34
CA LEU A 2 -1.20 10.92 168.66
C LEU A 2 -1.44 11.19 167.15
N SER A 3 -0.64 12.09 166.58
CA SER A 3 -0.46 12.30 165.13
C SER A 3 0.46 11.21 164.56
N VAL A 4 0.19 10.74 163.34
CA VAL A 4 1.24 10.39 162.37
C VAL A 4 0.76 10.76 160.95
N GLN A 5 1.48 11.68 160.33
CA GLN A 5 1.39 12.07 158.92
C GLN A 5 2.53 11.36 158.16
N GLY A 6 2.28 10.81 156.97
CA GLY A 6 3.33 10.67 155.94
C GLY A 6 3.91 9.29 155.61
N GLY A 7 3.18 8.19 155.79
CA GLY A 7 3.57 6.87 155.26
C GLY A 7 2.39 6.14 154.63
N VAL A 8 2.57 5.55 153.45
CA VAL A 8 1.56 4.71 152.78
C VAL A 8 1.04 3.64 153.77
N PRO A 9 -0.29 3.49 153.97
CA PRO A 9 -0.82 2.43 154.82
C PRO A 9 -0.31 1.07 154.31
N THR A 10 0.41 0.33 155.16
CA THR A 10 1.11 -0.93 154.83
C THR A 10 0.21 -2.05 154.29
N TRP A 11 -1.11 -1.86 154.30
CA TRP A 11 -2.10 -2.82 153.79
C TRP A 11 -2.37 -2.70 152.29
N ARG A 12 -1.88 -1.65 151.60
CA ARG A 12 -2.16 -1.45 150.18
C ARG A 12 -0.87 -1.35 149.39
N THR A 13 -0.69 -2.33 148.50
CA THR A 13 0.41 -2.31 147.55
C THR A 13 0.18 -1.22 146.49
N PRO A 14 1.23 -0.72 145.81
CA PRO A 14 1.08 0.17 144.66
C PRO A 14 0.11 -0.37 143.59
N ALA A 15 0.02 -1.70 143.44
CA ALA A 15 -0.96 -2.34 142.56
C ALA A 15 -2.40 -2.13 143.03
N ASN A 16 -2.70 -2.26 144.33
CA ASN A 16 -4.04 -1.98 144.87
C ASN A 16 -4.47 -0.51 144.65
N ILE A 17 -3.51 0.41 144.72
CA ILE A 17 -3.77 1.83 144.47
C ILE A 17 -4.07 2.07 142.98
N MET A 18 -3.31 1.44 142.07
CA MET A 18 -3.58 1.56 140.63
C MET A 18 -4.88 0.87 140.21
N THR A 19 -5.30 -0.24 140.85
CA THR A 19 -6.60 -0.87 140.60
C THR A 19 -7.77 0.03 140.99
N ASP A 20 -7.71 0.70 142.14
CA ASP A 20 -8.72 1.67 142.55
C ASP A 20 -8.78 2.87 141.59
N LEU A 21 -7.63 3.30 141.06
CA LEU A 21 -7.53 4.47 140.16
C LEU A 21 -7.86 4.15 138.68
N SER A 22 -7.73 2.90 138.23
CA SER A 22 -7.94 2.50 136.82
C SER A 22 -9.20 1.65 136.57
N GLY A 23 -9.91 1.25 137.64
CA GLY A 23 -10.86 0.14 137.65
C GLY A 23 -12.14 0.25 136.82
N GLN A 24 -12.38 1.35 136.12
CA GLN A 24 -13.34 1.49 135.01
C GLN A 24 -13.21 2.93 134.51
N ALA A 25 -12.16 3.24 133.75
CA ALA A 25 -12.06 4.53 133.09
C ALA A 25 -13.12 4.61 131.97
N GLY A 26 -14.38 4.86 132.34
CA GLY A 26 -15.46 5.19 131.40
C GLY A 26 -15.31 6.60 130.80
N ALA A 27 -14.23 7.30 131.17
CA ALA A 27 -13.81 8.61 130.70
C ALA A 27 -12.26 8.67 130.65
N ASP A 28 -11.70 9.63 129.91
CA ASP A 28 -10.24 9.75 129.67
C ASP A 28 -9.44 9.85 130.98
N PHE A 29 -8.40 9.02 131.11
CA PHE A 29 -7.49 9.04 132.26
C PHE A 29 -6.27 9.94 131.98
N SER A 30 -6.24 11.15 132.57
CA SER A 30 -5.19 12.16 132.34
C SER A 30 -4.03 12.06 133.34
N MET A 31 -2.80 12.11 132.84
CA MET A 31 -1.57 12.21 133.66
C MET A 31 -1.02 13.64 133.75
N ASN A 32 -1.84 14.65 133.44
CA ASN A 32 -1.41 16.03 133.24
C ASN A 32 -0.27 16.12 132.19
N THR A 33 0.77 16.92 132.43
CA THR A 33 1.95 17.06 131.54
C THR A 33 3.10 16.10 131.89
N ASN A 34 2.84 15.07 132.73
CA ASN A 34 3.85 14.12 133.16
C ASN A 34 4.05 12.98 132.15
N LYS A 35 5.28 12.49 132.04
CA LYS A 35 5.62 11.34 131.17
C LYS A 35 5.21 10.03 131.83
N ILE A 36 4.72 9.08 131.04
CA ILE A 36 4.63 7.67 131.43
C ILE A 36 5.92 7.00 130.94
N THR A 37 6.78 6.60 131.88
CA THR A 37 8.08 5.98 131.59
C THR A 37 8.01 4.45 131.66
N SER A 38 8.93 3.76 130.99
CA SER A 38 9.04 2.29 130.99
C SER A 38 7.85 1.55 130.39
N VAL A 39 7.05 2.21 129.54
CA VAL A 39 6.10 1.54 128.65
C VAL A 39 6.92 0.69 127.67
N THR A 40 6.57 -0.59 127.53
CA THR A 40 7.26 -1.50 126.60
C THR A 40 6.64 -1.33 125.21
N ASP A 41 7.43 -1.54 124.15
CA ASP A 41 6.90 -1.51 122.79
C ASP A 41 5.78 -2.55 122.62
N PRO A 42 4.67 -2.18 121.96
CA PRO A 42 3.47 -3.01 121.86
C PRO A 42 3.73 -4.27 121.04
N SER A 43 3.17 -5.39 121.51
CA SER A 43 3.22 -6.70 120.85
C SER A 43 1.83 -7.19 120.39
N SER A 44 0.77 -6.58 120.93
CA SER A 44 -0.63 -6.78 120.58
C SER A 44 -1.31 -5.46 120.18
N ALA A 45 -2.42 -5.53 119.45
CA ALA A 45 -3.19 -4.36 119.00
C ALA A 45 -3.84 -3.55 120.14
N GLN A 46 -3.94 -4.11 121.35
CA GLN A 46 -4.49 -3.42 122.53
C GLN A 46 -3.42 -2.74 123.40
N ASP A 47 -2.14 -3.00 123.13
CA ASP A 47 -1.06 -2.47 123.94
C ASP A 47 -0.91 -0.95 123.69
N ALA A 48 -0.58 -0.22 124.75
CA ALA A 48 -0.20 1.18 124.60
C ALA A 48 1.13 1.28 123.84
N ALA A 49 1.18 2.05 122.75
CA ALA A 49 2.39 2.21 121.97
C ALA A 49 3.34 3.23 122.60
N THR A 50 4.64 2.91 122.69
CA THR A 50 5.63 3.94 123.01
C THR A 50 5.73 4.92 121.85
N LYS A 51 6.10 6.18 122.12
CA LYS A 51 6.38 7.14 121.05
C LYS A 51 7.48 6.60 120.11
N ASN A 52 8.49 5.92 120.66
CA ASN A 52 9.57 5.32 119.87
C ASN A 52 9.04 4.24 118.92
N TYR A 53 8.14 3.36 119.37
CA TYR A 53 7.52 2.36 118.52
C TYR A 53 6.73 3.01 117.38
N VAL A 54 5.86 3.98 117.68
CA VAL A 54 5.08 4.67 116.66
C VAL A 54 6.00 5.39 115.66
N ASP A 55 7.02 6.10 116.14
CA ASP A 55 7.95 6.86 115.29
C ASP A 55 8.86 5.96 114.43
N THR A 56 9.12 4.72 114.85
CA THR A 56 9.98 3.76 114.11
C THR A 56 9.20 2.79 113.24
N THR A 57 7.90 2.59 113.50
CA THR A 57 7.06 1.60 112.81
C THR A 57 6.07 2.25 111.85
N ALA A 58 5.63 3.49 112.11
CA ALA A 58 4.78 4.25 111.22
C ALA A 58 5.58 5.27 110.40
N VAL A 59 5.05 5.66 109.25
CA VAL A 59 5.58 6.82 108.53
C VAL A 59 5.09 8.07 109.23
N LEU A 60 6.04 8.87 109.70
CA LEU A 60 5.77 10.15 110.35
C LEU A 60 5.09 11.13 109.37
N ASP A 61 4.10 11.86 109.86
CA ASP A 61 3.40 12.92 109.12
C ASP A 61 4.40 13.93 108.50
N ALA A 62 5.45 14.29 109.25
CA ALA A 62 6.50 15.21 108.79
C ALA A 62 7.34 14.67 107.61
N LEU A 63 7.37 13.35 107.39
CA LEU A 63 8.03 12.72 106.23
C LEU A 63 7.05 12.50 105.07
N PHE A 64 5.76 12.36 105.37
CA PHE A 64 4.69 12.24 104.39
C PHE A 64 4.09 13.62 104.03
N ASP A 65 4.95 14.49 103.51
CA ASP A 65 4.61 15.87 103.14
C ASP A 65 4.09 15.97 101.68
N ALA A 66 3.86 17.19 101.19
CA ALA A 66 3.39 17.45 99.83
C ALA A 66 4.23 16.75 98.75
N HIS A 67 3.56 16.16 97.77
CA HIS A 67 4.15 15.39 96.66
C HIS A 67 4.97 14.17 97.10
N THR A 68 4.70 13.62 98.28
CA THR A 68 5.27 12.33 98.70
C THR A 68 4.29 11.19 98.45
N ILE A 69 4.82 10.00 98.22
CA ILE A 69 4.05 8.75 98.19
C ILE A 69 4.70 7.72 99.11
N LEU A 70 3.91 6.77 99.61
CA LEU A 70 4.45 5.63 100.35
C LEU A 70 4.95 4.57 99.37
N TYR A 71 6.12 4.02 99.62
CA TYR A 71 6.68 2.87 98.91
C TYR A 71 7.31 1.91 99.89
N ALA A 72 7.54 0.67 99.46
CA ALA A 72 8.23 -0.33 100.25
C ALA A 72 9.26 -1.05 99.39
N VAL A 73 10.47 -1.22 99.92
CA VAL A 73 11.57 -1.98 99.25
C VAL A 73 11.71 -3.39 99.82
N SER A 74 11.09 -3.63 100.97
CA SER A 74 10.96 -4.91 101.67
C SER A 74 9.59 -4.99 102.34
N ASP A 75 9.20 -6.19 102.78
CA ASP A 75 7.91 -6.43 103.43
C ASP A 75 7.72 -5.57 104.70
N ASN A 76 6.52 -5.01 104.88
CA ASN A 76 6.11 -4.21 106.04
C ASN A 76 7.01 -3.01 106.40
N THR A 77 7.79 -2.46 105.44
CA THR A 77 8.63 -1.27 105.66
C THR A 77 8.18 -0.09 104.79
N PRO A 78 7.07 0.59 105.11
CA PRO A 78 6.66 1.77 104.36
C PRO A 78 7.64 2.92 104.59
N LEU A 79 8.08 3.56 103.52
CA LEU A 79 8.90 4.76 103.53
C LEU A 79 8.22 5.83 102.68
N ALA A 80 8.38 7.10 103.06
CA ALA A 80 7.95 8.21 102.22
C ALA A 80 8.99 8.47 101.11
N LEU A 81 8.53 8.54 99.85
CA LEU A 81 9.31 8.94 98.69
C LEU A 81 8.78 10.26 98.15
N THR A 82 9.62 11.28 98.16
CA THR A 82 9.30 12.56 97.51
C THR A 82 9.35 12.41 95.98
N VAL A 83 8.23 12.72 95.33
CA VAL A 83 8.09 12.79 93.87
C VAL A 83 8.25 14.24 93.45
N ALA A 84 9.49 14.62 93.17
CA ALA A 84 9.77 15.96 92.63
C ALA A 84 9.03 16.20 91.30
N ALA A 85 8.93 17.46 90.88
CA ALA A 85 8.31 17.81 89.60
C ALA A 85 8.96 17.06 88.42
N SER A 86 8.15 16.67 87.44
CA SER A 86 8.57 15.90 86.25
C SER A 86 9.25 14.57 86.56
N ARG A 87 8.80 13.90 87.63
CA ARG A 87 9.18 12.53 87.97
C ARG A 87 7.98 11.59 87.85
N ILE A 88 8.26 10.33 87.54
CA ILE A 88 7.30 9.24 87.65
C ILE A 88 7.85 8.22 88.65
N VAL A 89 7.01 7.68 89.52
CA VAL A 89 7.44 6.61 90.42
C VAL A 89 7.47 5.32 89.63
N GLY A 90 8.61 4.65 89.64
CA GLY A 90 8.77 3.38 88.96
C GLY A 90 9.89 2.55 89.56
N ARG A 91 10.00 1.31 89.09
CA ARG A 91 11.12 0.43 89.37
C ARG A 91 11.97 0.31 88.12
N LYS A 92 13.26 0.57 88.25
CA LYS A 92 14.23 0.31 87.18
C LYS A 92 14.43 -1.20 87.03
N ALA A 93 14.96 -1.63 85.87
CA ALA A 93 15.32 -3.03 85.63
C ALA A 93 16.30 -3.58 86.70
N SER A 94 17.14 -2.71 87.27
CA SER A 94 17.95 -2.97 88.45
C SER A 94 17.72 -1.90 89.52
N GLY A 95 17.47 -2.31 90.77
CA GLY A 95 17.34 -1.41 91.92
C GLY A 95 15.92 -1.37 92.53
N ASN A 96 15.76 -0.48 93.52
CA ASN A 96 14.52 -0.27 94.27
C ASN A 96 13.53 0.66 93.52
N ILE A 97 12.31 0.81 94.07
CA ILE A 97 11.36 1.84 93.65
C ILE A 97 12.00 3.21 93.86
N SER A 98 11.89 4.10 92.88
CA SER A 98 12.43 5.46 92.93
C SER A 98 11.55 6.42 92.14
N ALA A 99 11.65 7.72 92.44
CA ALA A 99 11.08 8.79 91.63
C ALA A 99 11.98 9.02 90.41
N MET A 100 11.69 8.30 89.31
CA MET A 100 12.47 8.29 88.09
C MET A 100 12.37 9.63 87.35
N THR A 101 13.51 10.11 86.85
CA THR A 101 13.59 11.22 85.89
C THR A 101 12.97 10.82 84.55
N GLY A 102 12.68 11.81 83.70
CA GLY A 102 12.29 11.55 82.31
C GLY A 102 13.31 10.69 81.56
N ALA A 103 14.62 10.95 81.73
CA ALA A 103 15.68 10.17 81.08
C ALA A 103 15.71 8.70 81.54
N GLU A 104 15.54 8.45 82.84
CA GLU A 104 15.47 7.08 83.38
C GLU A 104 14.20 6.34 82.91
N THR A 105 13.10 7.07 82.73
CA THR A 105 11.84 6.53 82.21
C THR A 105 11.98 6.18 80.73
N ILE A 106 12.58 7.06 79.94
CA ILE A 106 12.88 6.81 78.51
C ILE A 106 13.85 5.64 78.37
N ALA A 107 14.91 5.55 79.20
CA ALA A 107 15.87 4.44 79.14
C ALA A 107 15.22 3.07 79.45
N LEU A 108 14.21 3.03 80.31
CA LEU A 108 13.42 1.81 80.56
C LEU A 108 12.56 1.42 79.34
N LEU A 109 12.09 2.42 78.59
CA LEU A 109 11.25 2.26 77.40
C LEU A 109 12.05 2.04 76.10
N SER A 110 13.30 2.53 76.03
CA SER A 110 14.12 2.59 74.80
C SER A 110 15.13 1.44 74.65
N GLY A 111 15.09 0.43 75.53
CA GLY A 111 16.02 -0.71 75.49
C GLY A 111 15.80 -1.68 74.32
N ALA A 112 14.73 -1.51 73.54
CA ALA A 112 14.36 -2.28 72.34
C ALA A 112 13.59 -1.38 71.36
N ASN A 113 13.15 -1.94 70.22
CA ASN A 113 12.18 -1.26 69.35
C ASN A 113 10.95 -0.87 70.17
N LEU A 114 10.67 0.44 70.25
CA LEU A 114 9.49 0.95 70.94
C LEU A 114 8.25 0.64 70.10
N ASP A 115 7.46 -0.35 70.53
CA ASP A 115 6.14 -0.63 69.97
C ASP A 115 5.09 0.25 70.67
N VAL A 116 4.37 1.05 69.88
CA VAL A 116 3.25 1.88 70.37
C VAL A 116 1.90 1.20 70.17
N GLY A 117 1.89 -0.08 69.79
CA GLY A 117 0.68 -0.84 69.50
C GLY A 117 -0.08 -0.26 68.30
N ALA A 118 -1.41 -0.32 68.34
CA ALA A 118 -2.29 0.20 67.29
C ALA A 118 -2.51 1.72 67.37
N PHE A 119 -1.65 2.46 68.08
CA PHE A 119 -1.74 3.90 68.22
C PHE A 119 -0.87 4.63 67.20
N ASP A 120 -1.35 5.76 66.69
CA ASP A 120 -0.56 6.63 65.80
C ASP A 120 0.54 7.39 66.58
N VAL A 121 1.70 7.56 65.97
CA VAL A 121 2.68 8.57 66.40
C VAL A 121 2.37 9.88 65.65
N ARG A 122 1.85 10.88 66.36
CA ARG A 122 1.54 12.21 65.79
C ARG A 122 2.44 13.28 66.39
N GLY A 123 3.09 14.04 65.53
CA GLY A 123 3.87 15.24 65.87
C GLY A 123 3.91 16.17 64.66
N GLN A 124 4.21 17.45 64.87
CA GLN A 124 4.43 18.38 63.74
C GLN A 124 5.62 17.93 62.88
N THR A 125 6.60 17.30 63.52
CA THR A 125 7.75 16.67 62.87
C THR A 125 8.01 15.31 63.52
N VAL A 126 8.49 14.37 62.70
CA VAL A 126 9.10 13.11 63.13
C VAL A 126 10.43 13.03 62.41
N THR A 127 11.53 13.07 63.17
CA THR A 127 12.87 12.99 62.61
C THR A 127 13.32 11.53 62.61
N ALA A 128 13.38 10.92 61.44
CA ALA A 128 13.93 9.58 61.27
C ALA A 128 15.39 9.70 60.80
N ASP A 129 16.32 9.71 61.76
CA ASP A 129 17.75 10.03 61.55
C ASP A 129 18.45 9.13 60.51
N GLY A 130 17.91 7.94 60.25
CA GLY A 130 18.45 6.99 59.26
C GLY A 130 18.06 7.26 57.81
N LEU A 131 17.14 8.19 57.54
CA LEU A 131 16.70 8.50 56.18
C LEU A 131 17.59 9.57 55.54
N THR A 132 17.90 9.40 54.26
CA THR A 132 18.64 10.41 53.47
C THR A 132 17.67 11.43 52.90
N SER A 133 18.07 12.71 52.87
CA SER A 133 17.29 13.77 52.22
C SER A 133 17.05 13.45 50.74
N THR A 134 16.01 14.04 50.16
CA THR A 134 15.59 13.91 48.75
C THR A 134 15.19 12.52 48.27
N ARG A 135 15.26 11.47 49.10
CA ARG A 135 14.76 10.15 48.73
C ARG A 135 13.28 10.04 49.05
N VAL A 136 12.53 9.35 48.18
CA VAL A 136 11.16 8.96 48.48
C VAL A 136 11.20 7.83 49.51
N VAL A 137 10.41 7.97 50.58
CA VAL A 137 10.36 7.02 51.68
C VAL A 137 9.25 5.99 51.41
N PHE A 138 9.58 4.72 51.58
CA PHE A 138 8.64 3.60 51.50
C PHE A 138 8.88 2.62 52.64
N ALA A 139 7.88 1.77 52.91
CA ALA A 139 7.98 0.74 53.94
C ALA A 139 8.57 -0.55 53.34
N GLY A 140 9.68 -1.01 53.90
CA GLY A 140 10.29 -2.30 53.62
C GLY A 140 9.72 -3.43 54.49
N ALA A 141 10.51 -4.49 54.64
CA ALA A 141 10.17 -5.62 55.52
C ALA A 141 9.86 -5.13 56.95
N SER A 142 8.82 -5.69 57.57
CA SER A 142 8.35 -5.30 58.91
C SER A 142 7.96 -3.82 59.06
N GLY A 143 7.67 -3.12 57.95
CA GLY A 143 7.22 -1.72 57.99
C GLY A 143 8.36 -0.70 58.22
N VAL A 144 9.62 -1.13 58.14
CA VAL A 144 10.77 -0.24 58.30
C VAL A 144 10.75 0.82 57.19
N LEU A 145 10.78 2.09 57.57
CA LEU A 145 10.89 3.18 56.60
C LEU A 145 12.29 3.21 56.00
N SER A 146 12.39 3.16 54.68
CA SER A 146 13.63 3.19 53.93
C SER A 146 13.47 4.00 52.64
N GLY A 147 14.56 4.41 52.02
CA GLY A 147 14.58 5.04 50.70
C GLY A 147 15.76 4.55 49.88
N ASP A 148 15.63 4.59 48.56
CA ASP A 148 16.64 4.13 47.61
C ASP A 148 17.30 5.32 46.90
N SER A 149 18.59 5.23 46.60
CA SER A 149 19.29 6.26 45.81
C SER A 149 18.77 6.35 44.37
N ASP A 150 18.20 5.27 43.84
CA ASP A 150 17.59 5.25 42.52
C ASP A 150 16.16 5.82 42.51
N PHE A 151 15.61 6.24 43.66
CA PHE A 151 14.26 6.82 43.75
C PHE A 151 14.24 8.13 44.53
N THR A 152 14.50 9.24 43.83
CA THR A 152 14.66 10.57 44.43
C THR A 152 13.58 11.54 43.99
N PHE A 153 13.19 12.45 44.89
CA PHE A 153 12.34 13.60 44.62
C PHE A 153 13.09 14.88 45.03
N VAL A 154 13.45 15.70 44.04
CA VAL A 154 14.18 16.96 44.22
C VAL A 154 13.36 18.06 43.56
N THR A 155 13.10 19.14 44.29
CA THR A 155 12.19 20.24 43.91
C THR A 155 10.79 19.75 43.54
N ASP A 156 10.61 19.40 42.28
CA ASP A 156 9.39 19.02 41.57
C ASP A 156 9.60 17.80 40.65
N THR A 157 10.82 17.25 40.60
CA THR A 157 11.20 16.15 39.72
C THR A 157 11.34 14.85 40.50
N LEU A 158 10.61 13.83 40.05
CA LEU A 158 10.79 12.45 40.48
C LEU A 158 11.76 11.75 39.54
N THR A 159 12.89 11.27 40.04
CA THR A 159 13.87 10.51 39.27
C THR A 159 13.84 9.06 39.70
N VAL A 160 13.63 8.17 38.73
CA VAL A 160 13.73 6.73 38.90
C VAL A 160 14.69 6.18 37.85
N THR A 161 15.80 5.59 38.28
CA THR A 161 16.84 5.09 37.36
C THR A 161 16.30 4.03 36.40
N LYS A 162 15.37 3.17 36.86
CA LYS A 162 14.71 2.15 36.04
C LYS A 162 13.28 1.92 36.50
N ILE A 163 12.35 1.94 35.55
CA ILE A 163 10.97 1.50 35.75
C ILE A 163 10.74 0.34 34.78
N ALA A 164 10.53 -0.87 35.31
CA ALA A 164 10.43 -2.07 34.49
C ALA A 164 9.06 -2.17 33.78
N ALA A 165 8.00 -2.43 34.53
CA ALA A 165 6.63 -2.45 34.04
C ALA A 165 5.88 -1.25 34.60
N PHE A 166 5.25 -0.49 33.72
CA PHE A 166 4.47 0.69 34.08
C PHE A 166 3.26 0.79 33.16
N ILE A 167 2.14 1.23 33.72
CA ILE A 167 0.89 1.48 33.00
C ILE A 167 0.58 2.96 33.13
N LEU A 168 0.30 3.59 32.01
CA LEU A 168 -0.18 4.96 31.95
C LEU A 168 -1.70 4.97 32.09
N THR A 169 -2.19 5.66 33.12
CA THR A 169 -3.63 5.92 33.28
C THR A 169 -4.06 7.24 32.65
N GLY A 170 -3.12 8.00 32.08
CA GLY A 170 -3.33 9.28 31.39
C GLY A 170 -2.36 9.44 30.22
N MET A 171 -2.40 10.61 29.57
CA MET A 171 -1.49 10.92 28.46
C MET A 171 -0.04 11.02 28.94
N ILE A 172 0.90 10.59 28.11
CA ILE A 172 2.31 10.93 28.29
C ILE A 172 2.49 12.35 27.75
N ASP A 173 2.88 13.27 28.62
CA ASP A 173 3.49 14.52 28.19
C ASP A 173 5.01 14.32 28.22
N VAL A 174 5.63 14.31 27.04
CA VAL A 174 7.09 14.21 26.92
C VAL A 174 7.78 15.57 27.10
N ASN A 175 7.03 16.66 27.25
CA ASN A 175 7.52 18.03 27.43
C ASN A 175 8.60 18.42 26.38
N GLY A 176 8.35 18.06 25.12
CA GLY A 176 9.28 18.28 24.00
C GLY A 176 10.54 17.40 24.01
N ASN A 177 10.67 16.46 24.93
CA ASN A 177 11.76 15.47 24.92
C ASN A 177 11.53 14.39 23.87
N THR A 178 12.58 13.64 23.56
CA THR A 178 12.57 12.52 22.61
C THR A 178 12.31 11.21 23.34
N LEU A 179 11.82 10.21 22.60
CA LEU A 179 11.91 8.82 23.06
C LEU A 179 13.25 8.27 22.61
N GLY A 180 14.00 7.67 23.53
CA GLY A 180 15.38 7.24 23.30
C GLY A 180 15.97 6.55 24.53
N ASP A 181 17.29 6.32 24.51
CA ASP A 181 18.03 5.72 25.64
C ASP A 181 18.56 6.77 26.65
N GLY A 182 18.15 8.03 26.46
CA GLY A 182 18.61 9.18 27.22
C GLY A 182 19.82 9.88 26.59
N THR A 183 20.42 9.30 25.55
CA THR A 183 21.51 9.90 24.78
C THR A 183 21.18 10.02 23.29
N ASP A 184 20.65 8.97 22.67
CA ASP A 184 20.31 8.93 21.25
C ASP A 184 18.80 9.09 21.04
N GLU A 185 18.41 9.81 19.99
CA GLU A 185 17.01 9.97 19.62
C GLU A 185 16.51 8.79 18.76
N LEU A 186 15.41 8.16 19.19
CA LEU A 186 14.66 7.20 18.37
C LEU A 186 13.48 7.88 17.68
N ILE A 187 12.69 8.66 18.43
CA ILE A 187 11.56 9.44 17.92
C ILE A 187 11.56 10.83 18.58
N THR A 188 11.41 11.87 17.77
CA THR A 188 11.26 13.26 18.24
C THR A 188 9.84 13.76 18.00
N PHE A 189 9.29 14.49 18.97
CA PHE A 189 7.98 15.12 18.85
C PHE A 189 8.11 16.64 18.83
N THR A 190 7.40 17.28 17.91
CA THR A 190 7.36 18.74 17.80
C THR A 190 5.90 19.18 17.76
N GLU A 191 5.50 20.00 18.72
CA GLU A 191 4.15 20.54 18.79
C GLU A 191 4.06 21.89 18.08
N VAL A 192 2.87 22.18 17.54
CA VAL A 192 2.51 23.49 17.02
C VAL A 192 1.41 24.09 17.90
N THR A 193 1.26 25.41 17.91
CA THR A 193 0.18 26.05 18.68
C THR A 193 -1.19 25.63 18.13
N SER A 194 -2.06 25.10 19.00
CA SER A 194 -3.41 24.63 18.65
C SER A 194 -3.43 23.52 17.57
N PRO A 195 -2.84 22.34 17.82
CA PRO A 195 -2.84 21.25 16.85
C PRO A 195 -4.26 20.69 16.66
N VAL A 196 -4.66 20.48 15.40
CA VAL A 196 -5.98 19.95 15.02
C VAL A 196 -5.88 18.54 14.41
N ASN A 197 -4.73 18.21 13.82
CA ASN A 197 -4.51 16.96 13.09
C ASN A 197 -3.30 16.21 13.67
N GLN A 198 -3.39 14.87 13.73
CA GLN A 198 -2.42 14.01 14.39
C GLN A 198 -2.29 12.64 13.72
N ILE A 199 -1.20 11.93 14.03
CA ILE A 199 -1.05 10.52 13.68
C ILE A 199 -1.70 9.68 14.77
N ASN A 200 -2.54 8.73 14.34
CA ASN A 200 -3.09 7.68 15.18
C ASN A 200 -2.49 6.34 14.77
N ILE A 201 -2.12 5.52 15.75
CA ILE A 201 -1.60 4.16 15.54
C ILE A 201 -2.51 3.18 16.26
N THR A 202 -3.19 2.33 15.51
CA THR A 202 -4.13 1.34 16.03
C THR A 202 -3.51 -0.05 15.93
N ASN A 203 -3.52 -0.80 17.04
CA ASN A 203 -3.16 -2.21 17.02
C ASN A 203 -4.24 -3.05 16.33
N ALA A 204 -3.99 -4.34 16.18
CA ALA A 204 -4.89 -5.24 15.48
C ALA A 204 -5.07 -6.54 16.27
N ALA A 205 -6.28 -7.12 16.20
CA ALA A 205 -6.49 -8.48 16.66
C ALA A 205 -5.72 -9.47 15.77
N THR A 206 -5.52 -10.70 16.25
CA THR A 206 -4.88 -11.75 15.44
C THR A 206 -5.63 -11.92 14.09
N GLY A 207 -4.88 -11.82 12.99
CA GLY A 207 -5.41 -11.92 11.62
C GLY A 207 -5.78 -10.58 10.98
N GLU A 208 -5.78 -9.48 11.73
CA GLU A 208 -6.03 -8.13 11.22
C GLU A 208 -4.70 -7.34 11.10
N ARG A 209 -4.71 -6.21 10.37
CA ARG A 209 -3.51 -5.39 10.12
C ARG A 209 -3.44 -4.19 11.09
N PRO A 210 -2.29 -3.90 11.72
CA PRO A 210 -2.08 -2.62 12.42
C PRO A 210 -2.22 -1.45 11.45
N ILE A 211 -2.72 -0.32 11.93
CA ILE A 211 -3.02 0.85 11.09
C ILE A 211 -2.26 2.06 11.62
N VAL A 212 -1.57 2.78 10.73
CA VAL A 212 -1.10 4.14 10.97
C VAL A 212 -1.97 5.06 10.10
N SER A 213 -2.70 5.98 10.73
CA SER A 213 -3.64 6.89 10.06
C SER A 213 -3.42 8.33 10.49
N VAL A 214 -3.86 9.28 9.67
CA VAL A 214 -3.98 10.68 10.08
C VAL A 214 -5.44 10.93 10.44
N VAL A 215 -5.67 11.53 11.59
CA VAL A 215 -7.01 11.87 12.12
C VAL A 215 -6.99 13.31 12.62
N GLY A 216 -8.15 13.95 12.70
CA GLY A 216 -8.28 15.34 13.15
C GLY A 216 -9.68 15.87 12.87
N ASP A 217 -9.93 17.13 13.23
CA ASP A 217 -11.22 17.80 12.99
C ASP A 217 -11.34 18.37 11.56
N ASP A 218 -10.22 18.54 10.85
CA ASP A 218 -10.22 18.99 9.45
C ASP A 218 -10.69 17.86 8.51
N THR A 219 -11.48 18.23 7.50
CA THR A 219 -12.08 17.26 6.55
C THR A 219 -11.06 16.61 5.62
N ASP A 220 -10.07 17.37 5.14
CA ASP A 220 -9.09 16.92 4.14
C ASP A 220 -7.67 17.06 4.69
N ILE A 221 -7.09 15.94 5.10
CA ILE A 221 -5.77 15.90 5.74
C ILE A 221 -4.88 14.85 5.10
N ASN A 222 -3.65 15.23 4.78
CA ASN A 222 -2.68 14.34 4.14
C ASN A 222 -1.57 13.94 5.12
N MET A 223 -1.06 12.72 4.96
CA MET A 223 0.20 12.30 5.59
C MET A 223 1.38 12.71 4.70
N ARG A 224 2.45 13.27 5.28
CA ARG A 224 3.69 13.57 4.55
C ARG A 224 4.87 12.86 5.20
N LEU A 225 5.52 11.99 4.44
CA LEU A 225 6.81 11.38 4.81
C LEU A 225 7.93 12.17 4.12
N LYS A 226 8.92 12.64 4.89
CA LYS A 226 10.01 13.48 4.38
C LYS A 226 11.34 13.05 4.96
N THR A 227 12.30 12.77 4.08
CA THR A 227 13.68 12.49 4.43
C THR A 227 14.51 13.77 4.43
N LYS A 228 15.70 13.72 5.04
CA LYS A 228 16.67 14.82 5.05
C LYS A 228 17.80 14.53 4.07
N GLY A 229 18.16 15.51 3.23
CA GLY A 229 19.26 15.37 2.27
C GLY A 229 18.98 14.32 1.20
N ILE A 230 19.92 13.40 0.98
CA ILE A 230 19.81 12.28 0.02
C ILE A 230 19.15 11.02 0.59
N GLY A 231 18.57 11.10 1.80
CA GLY A 231 17.88 9.95 2.40
C GLY A 231 16.65 9.52 1.58
N HIS A 232 16.28 8.25 1.67
CA HIS A 232 15.11 7.67 0.99
C HIS A 232 14.13 7.08 2.02
N VAL A 233 12.87 6.91 1.61
CA VAL A 233 11.90 6.07 2.33
C VAL A 233 12.06 4.67 1.76
N ASP A 234 12.46 3.72 2.60
CA ASP A 234 12.62 2.32 2.22
C ASP A 234 11.42 1.49 2.69
N ILE A 235 10.91 0.62 1.82
CA ILE A 235 9.83 -0.31 2.14
C ILE A 235 10.26 -1.70 1.65
N PRO A 236 11.01 -2.45 2.47
CA PRO A 236 11.50 -3.76 2.08
C PRO A 236 10.42 -4.84 2.22
N PHE A 237 10.36 -5.73 1.24
CA PHE A 237 9.47 -6.89 1.24
C PHE A 237 10.28 -8.20 1.13
N THR A 238 9.75 -9.29 1.68
CA THR A 238 10.30 -10.64 1.50
C THR A 238 9.21 -11.52 0.90
N LEU A 239 9.48 -12.10 -0.26
CA LEU A 239 8.53 -13.00 -0.92
C LEU A 239 8.41 -14.32 -0.13
N PRO A 240 7.21 -14.90 -0.05
CA PRO A 240 7.02 -16.21 0.57
C PRO A 240 7.77 -17.30 -0.21
N PRO A 241 8.26 -18.34 0.47
CA PRO A 241 9.00 -19.43 -0.18
C PRO A 241 8.10 -20.43 -0.92
N THR A 242 6.78 -20.31 -0.80
CA THR A 242 5.79 -21.23 -1.37
C THR A 242 5.38 -20.79 -2.77
N ALA A 243 5.33 -21.72 -3.73
CA ALA A 243 4.87 -21.41 -5.08
C ALA A 243 3.38 -21.06 -5.09
N GLY A 244 3.02 -19.98 -5.81
CA GLY A 244 1.63 -19.56 -6.02
C GLY A 244 1.05 -18.61 -4.97
N GLU A 245 1.86 -18.02 -4.09
CA GLU A 245 1.44 -16.91 -3.23
C GLU A 245 1.82 -15.56 -3.89
N GLU A 246 0.83 -14.70 -4.11
CA GLU A 246 1.02 -13.32 -4.58
C GLU A 246 1.24 -12.38 -3.38
N LEU A 247 2.14 -11.41 -3.52
CA LEU A 247 2.41 -10.39 -2.51
C LEU A 247 2.30 -8.99 -3.12
N ASP A 248 1.36 -8.20 -2.60
CA ASP A 248 1.29 -6.77 -2.88
C ASP A 248 2.27 -6.01 -2.00
N GLY A 249 3.33 -5.45 -2.59
CA GLY A 249 4.24 -4.58 -1.86
C GLY A 249 3.54 -3.28 -1.43
N ILE A 250 2.98 -2.55 -2.39
CA ILE A 250 2.20 -1.35 -2.14
C ILE A 250 0.79 -1.56 -2.68
N PHE A 251 -0.17 -1.69 -1.77
CA PHE A 251 -1.58 -1.80 -2.11
C PHE A 251 -2.28 -0.45 -2.00
N ILE A 252 -2.86 0.02 -3.11
CA ILE A 252 -3.60 1.29 -3.18
C ILE A 252 -5.06 0.97 -3.51
N SER A 253 -5.92 1.06 -2.50
CA SER A 253 -7.37 0.91 -2.66
C SER A 253 -8.05 2.26 -2.60
N VAL A 254 -9.00 2.49 -3.51
CA VAL A 254 -9.73 3.75 -3.64
C VAL A 254 -11.22 3.43 -3.61
N ASP A 255 -11.92 3.96 -2.60
CA ASP A 255 -13.39 3.95 -2.59
C ASP A 255 -13.90 5.14 -3.41
N ALA A 256 -14.32 4.87 -4.65
CA ALA A 256 -14.87 5.87 -5.56
C ALA A 256 -16.41 6.00 -5.46
N SER A 257 -17.07 5.35 -4.51
CA SER A 257 -18.54 5.33 -4.40
C SER A 257 -19.18 6.72 -4.25
N ALA A 258 -18.43 7.68 -3.71
CA ALA A 258 -18.85 9.08 -3.54
C ALA A 258 -18.08 10.07 -4.45
N GLN A 259 -17.35 9.59 -5.47
CA GLN A 259 -16.51 10.43 -6.32
C GLN A 259 -17.33 11.41 -7.18
N ALA A 260 -16.94 12.68 -7.19
CA ALA A 260 -17.52 13.68 -8.10
C ALA A 260 -16.97 13.54 -9.53
N ALA A 261 -17.77 13.92 -10.54
CA ALA A 261 -17.46 13.70 -11.96
C ALA A 261 -16.14 14.31 -12.49
N THR A 262 -15.56 15.29 -11.79
CA THR A 262 -14.29 15.94 -12.18
C THR A 262 -13.13 15.61 -11.26
N ALA A 263 -13.33 14.75 -10.26
CA ALA A 263 -12.27 14.37 -9.33
C ALA A 263 -11.26 13.45 -10.02
N ILE A 264 -9.98 13.69 -9.76
CA ILE A 264 -8.87 12.90 -10.29
C ILE A 264 -8.14 12.28 -9.10
N PHE A 265 -7.89 10.99 -9.16
CA PHE A 265 -6.97 10.30 -8.25
C PHE A 265 -5.68 9.97 -8.98
N GLN A 266 -4.54 10.26 -8.36
CA GLN A 266 -3.21 9.93 -8.87
C GLN A 266 -2.54 9.00 -7.87
N ALA A 267 -2.47 7.71 -8.21
CA ALA A 267 -1.85 6.70 -7.36
C ALA A 267 -0.35 6.96 -7.17
N PHE A 268 0.31 7.36 -8.25
CA PHE A 268 1.72 7.75 -8.26
C PHE A 268 1.88 9.07 -9.01
N HIS A 269 2.33 10.11 -8.29
CA HIS A 269 2.61 11.43 -8.85
C HIS A 269 4.07 11.78 -8.56
N VAL A 270 4.84 12.01 -9.62
CA VAL A 270 6.24 12.43 -9.53
C VAL A 270 6.36 13.79 -10.18
N GLU A 271 6.80 14.77 -9.39
CA GLU A 271 7.00 16.15 -9.84
C GLU A 271 8.37 16.68 -9.47
N THR A 272 8.86 17.61 -10.29
CA THR A 272 10.05 18.41 -10.02
C THR A 272 9.69 19.88 -10.17
N THR A 273 10.28 20.72 -9.31
CA THR A 273 10.10 22.18 -9.38
C THR A 273 11.40 22.83 -9.85
N GLY A 274 11.32 23.65 -10.90
CA GLY A 274 12.48 24.29 -11.54
C GLY A 274 13.08 23.48 -12.69
N SER A 275 14.21 23.92 -13.22
CA SER A 275 14.94 23.25 -14.32
C SER A 275 16.17 22.53 -13.76
N PRO A 276 16.05 21.26 -13.31
CA PRO A 276 17.21 20.52 -12.83
C PRO A 276 18.22 20.31 -13.97
N SER A 277 19.52 20.33 -13.64
CA SER A 277 20.59 20.03 -14.60
C SER A 277 20.81 18.52 -14.80
N GLY A 278 20.27 17.69 -13.90
CA GLY A 278 20.32 16.22 -13.96
C GLY A 278 18.99 15.60 -14.39
N ALA A 279 19.01 14.28 -14.62
CA ALA A 279 17.81 13.51 -14.90
C ALA A 279 16.99 13.28 -13.62
N ILE A 280 15.66 13.28 -13.76
CA ILE A 280 14.72 12.85 -12.73
C ILE A 280 14.02 11.62 -13.29
N GLU A 281 14.24 10.48 -12.66
CA GLU A 281 13.66 9.20 -13.05
C GLU A 281 12.44 8.91 -12.16
N GLY A 282 11.27 8.69 -12.76
CA GLY A 282 10.05 8.38 -12.02
C GLY A 282 10.00 6.93 -11.55
N ILE A 283 10.47 5.99 -12.37
CA ILE A 283 10.55 4.57 -12.07
C ILE A 283 11.85 4.03 -12.66
N THR A 284 12.61 3.31 -11.85
CA THR A 284 13.83 2.61 -12.27
C THR A 284 13.75 1.18 -11.76
N THR A 285 13.89 0.21 -12.65
CA THR A 285 13.93 -1.22 -12.30
C THR A 285 15.28 -1.82 -12.67
N VAL A 286 15.72 -2.81 -11.89
CA VAL A 286 17.00 -3.50 -12.07
C VAL A 286 16.82 -4.99 -11.77
N GLY A 287 17.66 -5.84 -12.38
CA GLY A 287 17.72 -7.28 -12.04
C GLY A 287 16.48 -8.10 -12.42
N GLU A 288 16.30 -8.37 -13.71
CA GLU A 288 15.19 -9.19 -14.26
C GLU A 288 13.75 -8.72 -13.92
N VAL A 289 13.59 -7.47 -13.47
CA VAL A 289 12.29 -6.88 -13.14
C VAL A 289 11.65 -6.26 -14.38
N ALA A 290 10.43 -6.70 -14.71
CA ALA A 290 9.55 -6.05 -15.67
C ALA A 290 9.05 -4.70 -15.11
N PRO A 291 9.24 -3.55 -15.80
CA PRO A 291 8.88 -2.25 -15.24
C PRO A 291 7.39 -2.03 -15.02
N VAL A 292 6.56 -2.55 -15.92
CA VAL A 292 5.10 -2.39 -15.88
C VAL A 292 4.45 -3.67 -16.40
N HIS A 293 3.58 -4.24 -15.58
CA HIS A 293 2.59 -5.24 -15.99
C HIS A 293 1.24 -4.68 -15.60
N GLN A 294 0.50 -4.18 -16.59
CA GLN A 294 -0.79 -3.56 -16.36
C GLN A 294 -1.90 -4.54 -16.71
N HIS A 295 -2.73 -4.85 -15.71
CA HIS A 295 -3.97 -5.59 -15.90
C HIS A 295 -5.09 -4.56 -16.00
N VAL A 296 -5.76 -4.49 -17.16
CA VAL A 296 -6.89 -3.60 -17.36
C VAL A 296 -8.14 -4.43 -17.52
N THR A 297 -9.02 -4.36 -16.54
CA THR A 297 -10.30 -5.07 -16.54
C THR A 297 -11.44 -4.10 -16.83
N ALA A 298 -12.44 -4.60 -17.55
CA ALA A 298 -13.72 -3.94 -17.72
C ALA A 298 -14.79 -4.87 -17.12
N PRO A 299 -15.14 -4.70 -15.83
CA PRO A 299 -16.04 -5.62 -15.15
C PRO A 299 -17.43 -5.66 -15.78
N ALA A 300 -17.90 -6.86 -16.07
CA ALA A 300 -19.26 -7.16 -16.50
C ALA A 300 -20.01 -7.86 -15.36
N ILE A 301 -21.31 -7.62 -15.27
CA ILE A 301 -22.14 -8.33 -14.28
C ILE A 301 -22.30 -9.78 -14.77
N PRO A 302 -21.90 -10.81 -13.99
CA PRO A 302 -22.23 -12.19 -14.33
C PRO A 302 -23.76 -12.32 -14.38
N ASP A 303 -24.29 -13.19 -15.23
CA ASP A 303 -25.74 -13.44 -15.21
C ASP A 303 -26.13 -14.01 -13.84
N GLN A 304 -26.75 -13.17 -13.00
CA GLN A 304 -26.94 -13.49 -11.58
C GLN A 304 -27.97 -14.59 -11.32
N GLY A 305 -28.79 -14.95 -12.31
CA GLY A 305 -29.69 -16.10 -12.23
C GLY A 305 -29.08 -17.38 -12.79
N GLU A 306 -27.86 -17.35 -13.31
CA GLU A 306 -27.19 -18.52 -13.90
C GLU A 306 -25.82 -18.78 -13.29
N PHE A 307 -25.10 -17.73 -12.91
CA PHE A 307 -23.69 -17.73 -12.57
C PHE A 307 -23.35 -17.03 -11.26
N ALA A 308 -24.32 -16.90 -10.35
CA ALA A 308 -24.07 -16.41 -9.00
C ALA A 308 -24.96 -17.10 -7.97
N GLY A 309 -24.40 -17.53 -6.84
CA GLY A 309 -25.19 -18.17 -5.80
C GLY A 309 -24.51 -18.14 -4.44
N ARG A 310 -25.29 -18.36 -3.38
CA ARG A 310 -24.79 -18.50 -2.01
C ARG A 310 -25.31 -19.78 -1.38
N LYS A 311 -24.47 -20.39 -0.55
CA LYS A 311 -24.91 -21.38 0.42
C LYS A 311 -25.12 -20.73 1.78
N THR A 312 -26.25 -21.02 2.40
CA THR A 312 -26.60 -20.55 3.75
C THR A 312 -26.77 -21.73 4.71
N GLY A 313 -26.66 -21.46 6.01
CA GLY A 313 -26.87 -22.46 7.06
C GLY A 313 -25.72 -23.46 7.20
N GLY A 314 -24.48 -23.00 7.06
CA GLY A 314 -23.26 -23.78 7.21
C GLY A 314 -22.95 -24.61 5.97
N GLY A 315 -23.29 -24.07 4.79
CA GLY A 315 -23.13 -24.78 3.52
C GLY A 315 -24.28 -25.72 3.13
N SER A 316 -25.40 -25.70 3.88
CA SER A 316 -26.47 -26.71 3.76
C SER A 316 -27.54 -26.39 2.71
N SER A 317 -27.82 -25.11 2.46
CA SER A 317 -28.93 -24.67 1.59
C SER A 317 -28.43 -23.76 0.47
N TRP A 318 -28.76 -24.07 -0.79
CA TRP A 318 -28.41 -23.23 -1.95
C TRP A 318 -29.48 -22.18 -2.23
N ALA A 319 -29.05 -20.96 -2.57
CA ALA A 319 -29.89 -19.91 -3.12
C ALA A 319 -29.19 -19.30 -4.33
N ASP A 320 -29.95 -19.16 -5.41
CA ASP A 320 -29.52 -18.49 -6.64
C ASP A 320 -29.59 -16.97 -6.48
N GLY A 321 -28.60 -16.26 -7.02
CA GLY A 321 -28.40 -14.82 -6.84
C GLY A 321 -27.80 -14.40 -5.48
N ILE A 322 -27.08 -13.28 -5.48
CA ILE A 322 -26.38 -12.75 -4.30
C ILE A 322 -26.54 -11.24 -4.09
N ASP A 323 -27.04 -10.49 -5.08
CA ASP A 323 -27.23 -9.04 -5.00
C ASP A 323 -28.27 -8.62 -3.94
N GLY A 324 -27.88 -7.70 -3.07
CA GLY A 324 -28.67 -7.17 -1.96
C GLY A 324 -28.93 -8.20 -0.85
N LEU A 325 -28.37 -9.41 -0.95
CA LEU A 325 -28.60 -10.50 -0.01
C LEU A 325 -27.42 -10.65 0.95
N GLU A 326 -27.70 -11.02 2.19
CA GLU A 326 -26.64 -11.22 3.21
C GLU A 326 -25.76 -12.43 2.87
N ILE A 327 -24.48 -12.23 2.59
CA ILE A 327 -23.55 -13.32 2.36
C ILE A 327 -22.90 -13.76 3.68
N PHE A 328 -22.38 -14.99 3.72
CA PHE A 328 -21.64 -15.51 4.87
C PHE A 328 -22.36 -15.42 6.22
N VAL A 329 -23.65 -15.76 6.25
CA VAL A 329 -24.52 -15.67 7.44
C VAL A 329 -23.94 -16.44 8.63
N VAL A 330 -23.41 -17.64 8.39
CA VAL A 330 -22.73 -18.45 9.40
C VAL A 330 -21.34 -18.91 8.93
N ASN A 331 -20.51 -19.38 9.87
CA ASN A 331 -19.21 -19.95 9.54
C ASN A 331 -19.38 -21.13 8.56
N SER A 332 -18.44 -21.27 7.61
CA SER A 332 -18.47 -22.27 6.55
C SER A 332 -19.56 -22.09 5.49
N ASP A 333 -20.26 -20.95 5.47
CA ASP A 333 -21.02 -20.53 4.29
C ASP A 333 -20.08 -20.18 3.13
N SER A 334 -20.58 -20.39 1.92
CA SER A 334 -19.84 -20.20 0.68
C SER A 334 -20.62 -19.32 -0.29
N ILE A 335 -19.92 -18.50 -1.05
CA ILE A 335 -20.46 -17.86 -2.25
C ILE A 335 -19.81 -18.46 -3.50
N PHE A 336 -20.55 -18.44 -4.60
CA PHE A 336 -20.15 -18.97 -5.88
C PHE A 336 -20.36 -17.90 -6.94
N VAL A 337 -19.32 -17.67 -7.71
CA VAL A 337 -19.30 -16.70 -8.81
C VAL A 337 -18.78 -17.44 -10.03
N GLY A 338 -19.48 -17.35 -11.16
CA GLY A 338 -19.09 -18.07 -12.38
C GLY A 338 -19.32 -17.31 -13.67
N ALA A 339 -19.01 -17.96 -14.79
CA ALA A 339 -19.30 -17.48 -16.13
C ALA A 339 -19.15 -18.56 -17.20
N ALA A 340 -19.69 -18.30 -18.40
CA ALA A 340 -19.51 -19.14 -19.58
C ALA A 340 -18.05 -19.17 -20.10
N THR A 341 -17.25 -18.16 -19.78
CA THR A 341 -15.82 -18.07 -20.13
C THR A 341 -14.97 -17.90 -18.87
N GLN A 342 -13.68 -18.21 -18.96
CA GLN A 342 -12.74 -17.92 -17.87
C GLN A 342 -12.65 -16.41 -17.61
N PHE A 343 -12.32 -16.06 -16.37
CA PHE A 343 -12.19 -14.71 -15.86
C PHE A 343 -11.08 -14.68 -14.80
N ASP A 344 -10.56 -13.51 -14.49
CA ASP A 344 -9.40 -13.35 -13.60
C ASP A 344 -9.58 -12.26 -12.53
N GLU A 345 -10.78 -11.67 -12.47
CA GLU A 345 -11.15 -10.68 -11.46
C GLU A 345 -12.62 -10.83 -11.03
N ILE A 346 -12.88 -10.54 -9.75
CA ILE A 346 -14.21 -10.36 -9.15
C ILE A 346 -14.24 -9.00 -8.45
N GLU A 347 -15.09 -8.07 -8.90
CA GLU A 347 -15.36 -6.81 -8.20
C GLU A 347 -16.55 -7.02 -7.24
N VAL A 348 -16.37 -6.66 -5.96
CA VAL A 348 -17.41 -6.75 -4.93
C VAL A 348 -17.72 -5.35 -4.40
N ILE A 349 -18.97 -4.93 -4.54
CA ILE A 349 -19.47 -3.65 -4.03
C ILE A 349 -20.47 -3.94 -2.92
N PHE A 350 -20.27 -3.36 -1.74
CA PHE A 350 -21.16 -3.53 -0.59
C PHE A 350 -22.12 -2.37 -0.41
N GLY A 351 -23.39 -2.70 -0.12
CA GLY A 351 -24.33 -1.78 0.53
C GLY A 351 -24.11 -1.75 2.04
N THR A 352 -23.70 -2.87 2.63
CA THR A 352 -23.18 -2.96 4.01
C THR A 352 -22.04 -3.96 4.01
N ALA A 353 -20.84 -3.54 4.39
CA ALA A 353 -19.68 -4.42 4.44
C ALA A 353 -19.62 -5.20 5.76
N ALA A 354 -18.77 -6.21 5.84
CA ALA A 354 -18.51 -6.91 7.08
C ALA A 354 -17.84 -5.98 8.10
N THR A 355 -18.19 -6.14 9.37
CA THR A 355 -17.56 -5.41 10.48
C THR A 355 -16.22 -6.02 10.90
N LYS A 356 -15.89 -7.22 10.41
CA LYS A 356 -14.64 -7.95 10.69
C LYS A 356 -14.27 -8.83 9.49
N ASN A 357 -12.98 -9.09 9.30
CA ASN A 357 -12.48 -9.90 8.20
C ASN A 357 -13.11 -11.30 8.20
N CYS A 358 -13.81 -11.68 7.14
CA CYS A 358 -14.46 -12.98 6.98
C CYS A 358 -13.46 -14.17 6.86
N VAL A 359 -12.17 -13.87 6.69
CA VAL A 359 -11.08 -14.80 6.41
C VAL A 359 -11.47 -15.71 5.23
N PRO A 360 -11.66 -15.13 4.03
CA PRO A 360 -12.09 -15.86 2.86
C PRO A 360 -11.00 -16.86 2.42
N SER A 361 -11.43 -18.02 1.92
CA SER A 361 -10.58 -18.97 1.23
C SER A 361 -11.17 -19.27 -0.15
N PHE A 362 -10.31 -19.32 -1.17
CA PHE A 362 -10.71 -19.27 -2.58
C PHE A 362 -10.42 -20.59 -3.28
N PHE A 363 -11.37 -21.05 -4.10
CA PHE A 363 -11.27 -22.31 -4.82
C PHE A 363 -11.79 -22.18 -6.25
N TYR A 364 -11.18 -22.89 -7.21
CA TYR A 364 -11.65 -23.00 -8.59
C TYR A 364 -12.14 -24.42 -8.93
N SER A 365 -13.07 -24.52 -9.88
CA SER A 365 -13.67 -25.79 -10.33
C SER A 365 -12.70 -26.64 -11.16
N THR A 366 -12.54 -27.92 -10.79
CA THR A 366 -11.69 -28.90 -11.52
C THR A 366 -12.47 -30.14 -11.97
N GLY A 367 -13.78 -30.11 -11.77
CA GLY A 367 -14.72 -31.18 -12.07
C GLY A 367 -16.05 -30.87 -11.39
N ALA A 368 -17.13 -31.58 -11.75
CA ALA A 368 -18.43 -31.36 -11.10
C ALA A 368 -18.31 -31.53 -9.57
N SER A 369 -18.58 -30.46 -8.82
CA SER A 369 -18.40 -30.39 -7.35
C SER A 369 -16.98 -30.67 -6.82
N THR A 370 -15.95 -30.60 -7.66
CA THR A 370 -14.54 -30.78 -7.26
C THR A 370 -13.79 -29.46 -7.32
N TRP A 371 -13.07 -29.13 -6.25
CA TRP A 371 -12.55 -27.79 -6.00
C TRP A 371 -11.08 -27.84 -5.59
N THR A 372 -10.26 -26.97 -6.18
CA THR A 372 -8.85 -26.81 -5.82
C THR A 372 -8.63 -25.40 -5.28
N GLN A 373 -7.87 -25.28 -4.19
CA GLN A 373 -7.60 -23.99 -3.55
C GLN A 373 -6.59 -23.18 -4.37
N PHE A 374 -6.75 -21.87 -4.39
CA PHE A 374 -5.78 -20.90 -4.90
C PHE A 374 -5.78 -19.64 -4.02
N PHE A 375 -4.86 -18.71 -4.28
CA PHE A 375 -4.59 -17.56 -3.41
C PHE A 375 -4.59 -16.25 -4.23
N PRO A 376 -5.78 -15.72 -4.59
CA PRO A 376 -5.87 -14.44 -5.28
C PRO A 376 -5.47 -13.28 -4.35
N SER A 377 -5.11 -12.14 -4.94
CA SER A 377 -5.08 -10.87 -4.20
C SER A 377 -6.51 -10.44 -3.84
N ASP A 378 -6.74 -10.13 -2.55
CA ASP A 378 -8.04 -9.74 -2.02
C ASP A 378 -8.06 -8.27 -1.57
N GLY A 379 -8.55 -7.40 -2.45
CA GLY A 379 -8.73 -5.99 -2.20
C GLY A 379 -9.96 -5.61 -1.37
N THR A 380 -10.81 -6.57 -0.99
CA THR A 380 -11.97 -6.34 -0.11
C THR A 380 -11.60 -6.30 1.38
N ALA A 381 -10.32 -6.51 1.70
CA ALA A 381 -9.80 -6.66 3.05
C ALA A 381 -10.55 -7.76 3.85
N GLY A 382 -10.83 -8.90 3.20
CA GLY A 382 -11.64 -9.94 3.78
C GLY A 382 -13.10 -9.53 3.95
N PHE A 383 -13.66 -8.85 2.95
CA PHE A 383 -15.06 -8.44 2.85
C PHE A 383 -15.48 -7.31 3.82
N THR A 384 -14.52 -6.61 4.44
CA THR A 384 -14.80 -5.44 5.30
C THR A 384 -14.95 -4.12 4.55
N SER A 385 -14.62 -4.11 3.26
CA SER A 385 -14.83 -2.99 2.35
C SER A 385 -15.18 -3.50 0.95
N SER A 386 -15.77 -2.63 0.13
CA SER A 386 -15.83 -2.87 -1.32
C SER A 386 -14.41 -2.96 -1.88
N GLY A 387 -14.23 -3.73 -2.96
CA GLY A 387 -12.93 -3.91 -3.60
C GLY A 387 -12.94 -5.04 -4.60
N ASN A 388 -11.78 -5.25 -5.24
CA ASN A 388 -11.59 -6.24 -6.29
C ASN A 388 -10.80 -7.43 -5.71
N ILE A 389 -11.10 -8.62 -6.21
CA ILE A 389 -10.39 -9.86 -5.92
C ILE A 389 -9.84 -10.34 -7.25
N SER A 390 -8.52 -10.40 -7.41
CA SER A 390 -7.86 -10.63 -8.70
C SER A 390 -6.80 -11.71 -8.61
N TRP A 391 -6.52 -12.35 -9.74
CA TRP A 391 -5.45 -13.33 -9.91
C TRP A 391 -4.98 -13.30 -11.38
N THR A 392 -3.90 -14.01 -11.70
CA THR A 392 -3.57 -14.30 -13.10
C THR A 392 -4.09 -15.68 -13.48
N LEU A 393 -4.45 -15.89 -14.76
CA LEU A 393 -4.80 -17.23 -15.23
C LEU A 393 -3.67 -18.26 -15.03
N GLY A 394 -2.43 -17.81 -14.86
CA GLY A 394 -1.28 -18.66 -14.53
C GLY A 394 -1.29 -19.19 -13.08
N ASP A 395 -1.93 -18.48 -12.15
CA ASP A 395 -2.06 -18.92 -10.74
C ASP A 395 -2.99 -20.13 -10.61
N ILE A 396 -3.87 -20.31 -11.60
CA ILE A 396 -4.67 -21.52 -11.75
C ILE A 396 -3.81 -22.58 -12.46
N SER A 397 -2.95 -23.24 -11.68
CA SER A 397 -1.99 -24.26 -12.15
C SER A 397 -2.62 -25.59 -12.62
N GLY A 398 -3.92 -25.79 -12.41
CA GLY A 398 -4.68 -26.99 -12.79
C GLY A 398 -5.59 -26.78 -14.00
N LEU A 399 -6.22 -27.85 -14.47
CA LEU A 399 -7.31 -27.78 -15.45
C LEU A 399 -8.52 -27.09 -14.82
N TRP A 400 -8.66 -25.77 -14.99
CA TRP A 400 -9.92 -25.07 -14.70
C TRP A 400 -10.97 -25.57 -15.68
N LEU A 401 -11.89 -26.41 -15.19
CA LEU A 401 -12.87 -27.05 -16.05
C LEU A 401 -14.16 -26.23 -16.12
N ASN A 402 -14.70 -26.18 -17.33
CA ASN A 402 -16.07 -25.77 -17.57
C ASN A 402 -16.99 -26.90 -17.06
N THR A 403 -17.69 -26.65 -15.95
CA THR A 403 -18.47 -27.64 -15.20
C THR A 403 -19.88 -27.15 -14.95
N GLY A 404 -20.83 -28.08 -14.87
CA GLY A 404 -22.22 -27.76 -14.52
C GLY A 404 -22.38 -26.97 -13.21
N ASP A 405 -23.48 -26.22 -13.14
CA ASP A 405 -23.91 -25.43 -11.99
C ASP A 405 -23.69 -26.14 -10.63
N PRO A 406 -22.88 -25.58 -9.72
CA PRO A 406 -22.66 -26.10 -8.37
C PRO A 406 -23.92 -26.22 -7.51
N GLY A 407 -24.97 -25.44 -7.82
CA GLY A 407 -26.28 -25.51 -7.18
C GLY A 407 -27.18 -26.64 -7.69
N GLY A 408 -26.84 -27.22 -8.84
CA GLY A 408 -27.60 -28.29 -9.51
C GLY A 408 -28.98 -27.88 -10.00
N GLY A 409 -29.29 -26.56 -10.01
CA GLY A 409 -30.58 -26.02 -10.41
C GLY A 409 -30.69 -25.78 -11.92
N LEU A 410 -29.55 -25.57 -12.58
CA LEU A 410 -29.44 -25.29 -14.01
C LEU A 410 -28.55 -26.31 -14.72
N ALA A 411 -28.77 -26.47 -16.03
CA ALA A 411 -28.02 -27.40 -16.87
C ALA A 411 -26.80 -26.75 -17.56
N THR A 412 -26.45 -25.52 -17.17
CA THR A 412 -25.41 -24.74 -17.84
C THR A 412 -24.04 -25.03 -17.24
N ASP A 413 -23.09 -25.35 -18.11
CA ASP A 413 -21.69 -25.47 -17.76
C ASP A 413 -21.07 -24.06 -17.64
N GLY A 414 -20.32 -23.81 -16.57
CA GLY A 414 -19.52 -22.60 -16.38
C GLY A 414 -18.16 -22.86 -15.75
N PHE A 415 -17.33 -21.83 -15.77
CA PHE A 415 -16.13 -21.73 -14.95
C PHE A 415 -16.52 -21.10 -13.62
N TRP A 416 -16.19 -21.74 -12.49
CA TRP A 416 -16.67 -21.31 -11.18
C TRP A 416 -15.55 -21.05 -10.17
N ILE A 417 -15.72 -20.00 -9.38
CA ILE A 417 -14.96 -19.69 -8.18
C ILE A 417 -15.88 -19.85 -6.97
N ARG A 418 -15.41 -20.59 -5.96
CA ARG A 418 -16.03 -20.72 -4.65
C ARG A 418 -15.21 -19.96 -3.62
N ILE A 419 -15.88 -19.16 -2.79
CA ILE A 419 -15.27 -18.40 -1.71
C ILE A 419 -15.92 -18.84 -0.41
N ASP A 420 -15.14 -19.41 0.51
CA ASP A 420 -15.62 -19.90 1.80
C ASP A 420 -15.22 -18.95 2.93
N ARG A 421 -16.18 -18.62 3.81
CA ARG A 421 -15.87 -17.97 5.09
C ARG A 421 -15.27 -18.98 6.06
N THR A 422 -14.12 -18.65 6.64
CA THR A 422 -13.48 -19.48 7.69
C THR A 422 -13.47 -18.83 9.08
N ARG A 423 -13.89 -17.56 9.20
CA ARG A 423 -14.01 -16.90 10.51
C ARG A 423 -15.16 -17.47 11.34
N VAL A 424 -14.82 -18.07 12.48
CA VAL A 424 -15.80 -18.59 13.47
C VAL A 424 -16.66 -17.48 14.07
N ALA A 425 -16.05 -16.37 14.48
CA ALA A 425 -16.78 -15.24 15.05
C ALA A 425 -17.63 -14.53 13.99
N ASP A 426 -18.82 -14.07 14.38
CA ASP A 426 -19.71 -13.31 13.51
C ASP A 426 -19.04 -12.01 12.99
N PRO A 427 -18.87 -11.86 11.66
CA PRO A 427 -18.35 -10.67 11.01
C PRO A 427 -19.44 -9.62 10.77
N GLY A 428 -20.68 -9.85 11.18
CA GLY A 428 -21.83 -8.99 10.88
C GLY A 428 -22.55 -9.47 9.60
N SER A 429 -23.38 -8.60 9.04
CA SER A 429 -24.27 -8.92 7.91
C SER A 429 -23.83 -8.24 6.60
N PRO A 430 -22.75 -8.72 5.95
CA PRO A 430 -22.31 -8.15 4.69
C PRO A 430 -23.36 -8.39 3.59
N THR A 431 -23.77 -7.32 2.91
CA THR A 431 -24.73 -7.34 1.81
C THR A 431 -24.09 -6.70 0.56
N PRO A 432 -23.55 -7.49 -0.38
CA PRO A 432 -23.08 -6.95 -1.65
C PRO A 432 -24.26 -6.38 -2.44
N THR A 433 -24.13 -5.16 -2.96
CA THR A 433 -25.07 -4.55 -3.91
C THR A 433 -24.69 -4.80 -5.36
N THR A 434 -23.47 -5.29 -5.62
CA THR A 434 -23.08 -5.77 -6.94
C THR A 434 -21.89 -6.70 -6.78
N ILE A 435 -21.89 -7.80 -7.53
CA ILE A 435 -20.68 -8.57 -7.85
C ILE A 435 -20.52 -8.57 -9.37
N LYS A 436 -19.32 -8.24 -9.85
CA LYS A 436 -18.97 -8.27 -11.27
C LYS A 436 -17.76 -9.15 -11.48
N ILE A 437 -17.59 -9.63 -12.71
CA ILE A 437 -16.41 -10.39 -13.12
C ILE A 437 -15.76 -9.70 -14.32
N ALA A 438 -14.46 -9.90 -14.50
CA ALA A 438 -13.77 -9.40 -15.66
C ALA A 438 -12.69 -10.37 -16.13
N LEU A 439 -12.28 -10.21 -17.38
CA LEU A 439 -11.04 -10.77 -17.89
C LEU A 439 -10.09 -9.61 -18.21
N ALA A 440 -8.87 -9.63 -17.68
CA ALA A 440 -7.90 -8.57 -17.87
C ALA A 440 -7.37 -8.54 -19.31
N ALA A 441 -7.40 -7.36 -19.90
CA ALA A 441 -6.56 -7.04 -21.05
C ALA A 441 -5.18 -6.65 -20.54
N GLU A 442 -4.17 -7.39 -20.97
CA GLU A 442 -2.81 -7.25 -20.45
C GLU A 442 -1.98 -6.33 -21.33
N TYR A 443 -1.37 -5.31 -20.74
CA TYR A 443 -0.37 -4.46 -21.37
C TYR A 443 0.94 -4.64 -20.62
N GLN A 444 1.98 -5.10 -21.31
CA GLN A 444 3.24 -5.49 -20.67
C GLN A 444 4.44 -4.78 -21.27
N TRP A 445 5.31 -4.33 -20.36
CA TRP A 445 6.73 -4.10 -20.61
C TRP A 445 7.51 -5.26 -20.00
N ASP A 446 7.98 -6.17 -20.85
CA ASP A 446 8.71 -7.34 -20.35
C ASP A 446 10.08 -6.96 -19.78
N LYS A 447 10.72 -7.90 -19.09
CA LYS A 447 12.05 -7.72 -18.48
C LYS A 447 13.19 -7.48 -19.50
N THR A 448 12.93 -7.68 -20.78
CA THR A 448 13.88 -7.42 -21.88
C THR A 448 13.62 -6.07 -22.58
N GLY A 449 12.57 -5.36 -22.18
CA GLY A 449 12.19 -4.05 -22.70
C GLY A 449 11.23 -4.08 -23.89
N ASN A 450 10.66 -5.24 -24.24
CA ASN A 450 9.64 -5.28 -25.30
C ASN A 450 8.31 -4.75 -24.76
N LEU A 451 7.61 -3.99 -25.59
CA LEU A 451 6.30 -3.44 -25.30
C LEU A 451 5.23 -4.15 -26.14
N THR A 452 4.27 -4.80 -25.47
CA THR A 452 3.09 -5.40 -26.10
C THR A 452 1.87 -4.51 -25.83
N ILE A 453 1.28 -3.97 -26.89
CA ILE A 453 0.11 -3.07 -26.85
C ILE A 453 -0.85 -3.36 -28.00
N LEU A 454 -2.14 -3.09 -27.76
CA LEU A 454 -3.19 -3.27 -28.77
C LEU A 454 -3.11 -2.23 -29.90
N SER A 455 -2.87 -0.96 -29.58
CA SER A 455 -2.80 0.13 -30.56
C SER A 455 -1.94 1.30 -30.06
N VAL A 456 -1.38 2.06 -31.02
CA VAL A 456 -0.66 3.33 -30.74
C VAL A 456 -1.49 4.47 -31.31
N THR A 457 -2.05 5.30 -30.43
CA THR A 457 -2.79 6.51 -30.83
C THR A 457 -1.88 7.73 -30.70
N THR A 458 -1.14 8.05 -31.77
CA THR A 458 -0.27 9.24 -31.85
C THR A 458 -0.43 9.90 -33.22
N ALA A 459 -0.19 11.21 -33.30
CA ALA A 459 -0.13 11.91 -34.59
C ALA A 459 1.13 11.54 -35.39
N THR A 460 2.23 11.21 -34.71
CA THR A 460 3.54 10.93 -35.33
C THR A 460 4.29 9.84 -34.56
N ILE A 461 4.95 8.94 -35.28
CA ILE A 461 5.94 7.99 -34.74
C ILE A 461 7.33 8.51 -35.11
N ILE A 462 8.17 8.77 -34.12
CA ILE A 462 9.57 9.21 -34.31
C ILE A 462 10.47 8.06 -33.85
N SER A 463 11.44 7.68 -34.69
CA SER A 463 12.42 6.64 -34.39
C SER A 463 13.83 7.14 -34.70
N SER A 464 14.81 6.79 -33.87
CA SER A 464 16.22 7.10 -34.10
C SER A 464 16.85 6.18 -35.15
N GLY A 465 16.23 5.03 -35.43
CA GLY A 465 16.60 4.08 -36.46
C GLY A 465 15.41 3.68 -37.34
N ALA A 466 15.58 2.62 -38.13
CA ALA A 466 14.51 2.09 -38.96
C ALA A 466 13.34 1.60 -38.09
N ILE A 467 12.11 1.95 -38.47
CA ILE A 467 10.91 1.33 -37.93
C ILE A 467 10.73 0.00 -38.65
N THR A 468 10.77 -1.10 -37.91
CA THR A 468 10.73 -2.44 -38.46
C THR A 468 9.43 -3.13 -38.08
N ILE A 469 8.69 -3.62 -39.08
CA ILE A 469 7.45 -4.39 -38.88
C ILE A 469 7.75 -5.81 -39.31
N LYS A 470 7.84 -6.72 -38.33
CA LYS A 470 8.15 -8.15 -38.50
C LYS A 470 6.92 -9.00 -38.18
N PRO A 471 6.02 -9.25 -39.15
CA PRO A 471 4.87 -10.11 -38.92
C PRO A 471 5.34 -11.49 -38.45
N ASN A 472 4.69 -12.05 -37.43
CA ASN A 472 4.98 -13.39 -36.89
C ASN A 472 6.42 -13.58 -36.39
N GLY A 473 7.16 -12.50 -36.12
CA GLY A 473 8.55 -12.57 -35.66
C GLY A 473 9.56 -12.96 -36.73
N ASP A 474 9.19 -12.89 -38.02
CA ASP A 474 10.09 -13.20 -39.13
C ASP A 474 11.35 -12.33 -39.08
N THR A 475 12.51 -12.97 -39.11
CA THR A 475 13.79 -12.30 -38.89
C THR A 475 14.41 -11.75 -40.16
N ASP A 476 14.06 -12.30 -41.32
CA ASP A 476 14.68 -12.03 -42.61
C ASP A 476 13.72 -11.47 -43.66
N ASP A 477 12.40 -11.67 -43.53
CA ASP A 477 11.37 -11.07 -44.37
C ASP A 477 10.50 -10.08 -43.57
N TYR A 478 10.68 -8.76 -43.78
CA TYR A 478 9.96 -7.73 -43.03
C TYR A 478 9.84 -6.38 -43.76
N LEU A 479 8.97 -5.50 -43.27
CA LEU A 479 8.83 -4.13 -43.79
C LEU A 479 9.68 -3.15 -42.94
N SER A 480 10.47 -2.31 -43.60
CA SER A 480 11.31 -1.26 -43.00
C SER A 480 10.88 0.12 -43.48
N ILE A 481 10.74 1.06 -42.55
CA ILE A 481 10.53 2.48 -42.82
C ILE A 481 11.70 3.25 -42.22
N GLU A 482 12.49 3.92 -43.07
CA GLU A 482 13.74 4.55 -42.67
C GLU A 482 14.16 5.67 -43.62
N THR A 483 15.14 6.47 -43.21
CA THR A 483 15.74 7.49 -44.08
C THR A 483 17.09 6.98 -44.60
N LEU A 484 17.15 6.63 -45.89
CA LEU A 484 18.40 6.23 -46.54
C LEU A 484 18.98 7.41 -47.30
N THR A 485 20.20 7.83 -46.97
CA THR A 485 20.89 8.93 -47.69
C THR A 485 20.02 10.20 -47.84
N ASN A 486 19.32 10.59 -46.77
CA ASN A 486 18.36 11.70 -46.73
C ASN A 486 17.08 11.52 -47.57
N VAL A 487 16.71 10.28 -47.92
CA VAL A 487 15.47 9.95 -48.63
C VAL A 487 14.57 9.09 -47.74
N PRO A 488 13.36 9.55 -47.36
CA PRO A 488 12.36 8.71 -46.71
C PRO A 488 12.03 7.51 -47.58
N THR A 489 12.25 6.31 -47.05
CA THR A 489 12.18 5.06 -47.78
C THR A 489 11.25 4.10 -47.04
N ILE A 490 10.34 3.47 -47.78
CA ILE A 490 9.56 2.32 -47.33
C ILE A 490 10.01 1.14 -48.20
N LYS A 491 10.52 0.08 -47.58
CA LYS A 491 11.07 -1.08 -48.32
C LYS A 491 10.80 -2.39 -47.59
N GLY A 492 10.62 -3.46 -48.35
CA GLY A 492 10.74 -4.82 -47.84
C GLY A 492 12.22 -5.16 -47.69
N VAL A 493 12.55 -5.84 -46.61
CA VAL A 493 13.84 -6.50 -46.39
C VAL A 493 13.59 -7.99 -46.55
N GLY A 494 14.44 -8.69 -47.29
CA GLY A 494 14.24 -10.08 -47.70
C GLY A 494 13.96 -10.22 -49.19
N ALA A 495 13.01 -11.08 -49.57
CA ALA A 495 12.77 -11.41 -50.98
C ALA A 495 12.07 -10.28 -51.77
N TYR A 496 10.79 -10.01 -51.46
CA TYR A 496 9.97 -9.06 -52.21
C TYR A 496 8.93 -8.39 -51.32
N THR A 497 8.74 -7.08 -51.48
CA THR A 497 7.57 -6.38 -50.94
C THR A 497 6.37 -6.66 -51.84
N ARG A 498 5.32 -7.24 -51.28
CA ARG A 498 4.03 -7.43 -51.96
C ARG A 498 3.06 -6.36 -51.50
N PHE A 499 2.36 -5.72 -52.44
CA PHE A 499 1.25 -4.80 -52.19
C PHE A 499 0.02 -5.39 -52.88
N GLY A 500 -0.96 -5.91 -52.11
CA GLY A 500 -2.19 -6.54 -52.62
C GLY A 500 -2.60 -7.84 -51.91
N ASP A 501 -3.70 -8.45 -52.37
CA ASP A 501 -4.25 -9.75 -51.93
C ASP A 501 -3.25 -10.92 -52.14
N ALA A 502 -3.25 -11.88 -51.21
CA ALA A 502 -2.41 -13.09 -51.21
C ALA A 502 -2.87 -14.17 -52.21
N GLY A 503 -4.06 -14.04 -52.81
CA GLY A 503 -4.68 -14.98 -53.72
C GLY A 503 -4.47 -14.64 -55.20
N PHE A 504 -4.14 -15.66 -56.00
CA PHE A 504 -4.27 -15.62 -57.46
C PHE A 504 -5.76 -15.64 -57.83
N THR A 505 -6.50 -14.57 -57.57
CA THR A 505 -7.89 -14.47 -58.04
C THR A 505 -8.04 -13.30 -58.99
N ALA A 506 -8.38 -13.66 -60.21
CA ALA A 506 -8.70 -12.75 -61.29
C ALA A 506 -9.87 -11.85 -60.87
N HIS A 507 -9.60 -10.58 -60.55
CA HIS A 507 -10.64 -9.61 -60.24
C HIS A 507 -10.63 -8.38 -61.14
N SER A 508 -11.86 -7.96 -61.41
CA SER A 508 -12.36 -6.92 -62.30
C SER A 508 -12.23 -5.53 -61.66
N LEU A 509 -12.15 -4.49 -62.49
CA LEU A 509 -11.90 -3.05 -62.19
C LEU A 509 -12.89 -2.34 -61.22
N THR A 510 -13.62 -3.08 -60.37
CA THR A 510 -14.57 -2.53 -59.38
C THR A 510 -14.30 -3.02 -57.96
N SER A 511 -13.21 -3.78 -57.74
CA SER A 511 -12.71 -4.18 -56.42
C SER A 511 -11.50 -3.30 -56.11
N GLU A 512 -11.53 -2.60 -54.98
CA GLU A 512 -10.49 -1.65 -54.54
C GLU A 512 -9.22 -2.39 -54.12
N ASP A 513 -8.37 -2.78 -55.09
CA ASP A 513 -7.07 -3.45 -54.85
C ASP A 513 -5.87 -2.65 -55.42
N ASP A 514 -6.09 -1.40 -55.82
CA ASP A 514 -5.08 -0.61 -56.52
C ASP A 514 -4.06 0.04 -55.56
N VAL A 515 -2.78 -0.08 -55.89
CA VAL A 515 -1.74 0.82 -55.37
C VAL A 515 -1.95 2.20 -55.99
N MET A 516 -2.67 3.07 -55.28
CA MET A 516 -2.85 4.46 -55.71
C MET A 516 -1.56 5.27 -55.48
N VAL A 517 -0.92 5.69 -56.57
CA VAL A 517 0.19 6.65 -56.55
C VAL A 517 -0.35 8.00 -57.03
N SER A 518 -0.54 8.95 -56.10
CA SER A 518 -1.07 10.29 -56.40
C SER A 518 -0.05 11.24 -57.05
N GLY A 519 1.19 10.79 -57.21
CA GLY A 519 2.30 11.49 -57.87
C GLY A 519 2.92 10.71 -59.03
N LYS A 520 4.11 11.13 -59.47
CA LYS A 520 4.88 10.37 -60.47
C LYS A 520 5.40 9.08 -59.81
N LEU A 521 5.12 7.93 -60.41
CA LEU A 521 5.75 6.67 -60.04
C LEU A 521 7.09 6.56 -60.78
N GLU A 522 8.20 6.72 -60.05
CA GLU A 522 9.54 6.50 -60.56
C GLU A 522 9.99 5.07 -60.19
N VAL A 523 10.27 4.25 -61.20
CA VAL A 523 10.80 2.89 -61.02
C VAL A 523 12.22 2.87 -61.54
N ALA A 524 13.19 2.85 -60.63
CA ALA A 524 14.59 2.62 -60.98
C ALA A 524 14.80 1.13 -61.27
N GLY A 525 14.62 0.72 -62.53
CA GLY A 525 14.76 -0.67 -62.96
C GLY A 525 13.85 -1.05 -64.12
N VAL A 526 13.81 -2.35 -64.44
CA VAL A 526 12.90 -2.88 -65.46
C VAL A 526 11.55 -3.16 -64.83
N PHE A 527 10.51 -2.49 -65.31
CA PHE A 527 9.12 -2.78 -64.95
C PHE A 527 8.63 -3.96 -65.81
N HIS A 528 8.24 -5.07 -65.18
CA HIS A 528 7.76 -6.29 -65.85
C HIS A 528 6.27 -6.52 -65.60
N PRO A 529 5.36 -5.76 -66.24
CA PRO A 529 3.93 -6.00 -66.08
C PRO A 529 3.50 -7.22 -66.92
N ASN A 530 2.73 -8.13 -66.31
CA ASN A 530 2.10 -9.24 -67.05
C ASN A 530 1.03 -8.76 -68.05
N ALA A 531 0.40 -7.63 -67.74
CA ALA A 531 -0.45 -6.84 -68.63
C ALA A 531 -0.45 -5.38 -68.12
N MET A 532 -0.25 -4.40 -69.00
CA MET A 532 -0.23 -2.98 -68.64
C MET A 532 -1.24 -2.22 -69.48
N THR A 533 -2.27 -1.68 -68.83
CA THR A 533 -3.21 -0.75 -69.46
C THR A 533 -2.82 0.67 -69.06
N LEU A 534 -2.17 1.37 -69.98
CA LEU A 534 -1.81 2.79 -69.80
C LEU A 534 -2.99 3.67 -70.23
N GLY A 535 -3.64 4.32 -69.28
CA GLY A 535 -4.65 5.36 -69.56
C GLY A 535 -3.99 6.73 -69.77
N GLY A 536 -4.26 7.40 -70.89
CA GLY A 536 -3.79 8.77 -71.17
C GLY A 536 -2.68 8.89 -72.22
N ALA A 537 -2.31 10.12 -72.56
CA ALA A 537 -1.21 10.40 -73.49
C ALA A 537 0.15 10.06 -72.84
N ILE A 538 0.95 9.21 -73.49
CA ILE A 538 2.34 8.94 -73.10
C ILE A 538 3.20 10.10 -73.62
N THR A 539 3.31 11.17 -72.83
CA THR A 539 4.13 12.35 -73.18
C THR A 539 5.46 12.24 -72.45
N GLY A 540 6.45 11.62 -73.09
CA GLY A 540 7.82 11.56 -72.58
C GLY A 540 8.74 12.44 -73.41
N ASP A 541 9.27 13.51 -72.83
CA ASP A 541 10.16 14.45 -73.55
C ASP A 541 11.51 13.85 -73.99
N SER A 542 11.84 12.60 -73.64
CA SER A 542 13.01 11.85 -74.17
C SER A 542 13.00 10.34 -73.84
N ASN A 543 11.86 9.73 -73.47
CA ASN A 543 11.82 8.31 -73.15
C ASN A 543 11.56 7.48 -74.41
N ALA A 544 12.63 6.94 -75.00
CA ALA A 544 12.51 5.93 -76.03
C ALA A 544 11.94 4.64 -75.40
N ILE A 545 10.81 4.14 -75.91
CA ILE A 545 10.31 2.81 -75.54
C ILE A 545 11.18 1.80 -76.30
N ASN A 546 12.30 1.42 -75.72
CA ASN A 546 13.24 0.46 -76.30
C ASN A 546 12.79 -0.97 -75.96
N ASN A 547 12.96 -1.91 -76.90
CA ASN A 547 12.60 -3.34 -76.76
C ASN A 547 11.09 -3.67 -76.64
N ILE A 548 10.25 -3.06 -77.48
CA ILE A 548 8.89 -3.59 -77.69
C ILE A 548 8.96 -4.74 -78.71
N ASP A 549 8.61 -5.96 -78.29
CA ASP A 549 8.53 -7.13 -79.19
C ASP A 549 7.37 -7.00 -80.20
N THR A 550 6.24 -6.41 -79.78
CA THR A 550 5.13 -6.05 -80.66
C THR A 550 4.38 -4.82 -80.14
N LEU A 551 4.37 -3.73 -80.90
CA LEU A 551 3.58 -2.53 -80.60
C LEU A 551 2.25 -2.61 -81.37
N SER A 552 1.21 -3.16 -80.74
CA SER A 552 -0.13 -3.22 -81.34
C SER A 552 -0.95 -2.00 -80.94
N LEU A 553 -1.10 -1.05 -81.86
CA LEU A 553 -1.96 0.11 -81.69
C LEU A 553 -3.33 -0.17 -82.33
N THR A 554 -4.40 -0.21 -81.54
CA THR A 554 -5.77 -0.41 -82.01
C THR A 554 -6.68 0.71 -81.53
N GLY A 555 -7.56 1.21 -82.41
CA GLY A 555 -8.43 2.36 -82.16
C GLY A 555 -8.10 3.56 -83.06
N ASN A 556 -8.76 4.71 -82.84
CA ASN A 556 -8.44 5.96 -83.53
C ASN A 556 -7.13 6.54 -82.97
N ILE A 557 -6.00 6.09 -83.49
CA ILE A 557 -4.65 6.54 -83.11
C ILE A 557 -4.42 8.01 -83.49
N PHE A 558 -5.23 8.55 -84.41
CA PHE A 558 -5.22 9.94 -84.86
C PHE A 558 -6.64 10.51 -84.77
N ASN A 559 -6.84 11.53 -83.94
CA ASN A 559 -8.01 12.40 -84.05
C ASN A 559 -7.58 13.86 -84.15
N PRO A 560 -6.92 14.27 -85.25
CA PRO A 560 -6.61 15.67 -85.45
C PRO A 560 -7.92 16.43 -85.66
N THR A 561 -8.23 17.37 -84.77
CA THR A 561 -9.25 18.37 -85.02
C THR A 561 -8.85 19.19 -86.25
N ALA A 562 -9.84 19.67 -87.02
CA ALA A 562 -9.62 20.34 -88.30
C ALA A 562 -8.55 21.45 -88.21
N GLY A 563 -7.38 21.21 -88.83
CA GLY A 563 -6.26 22.16 -88.87
C GLY A 563 -4.93 21.63 -88.34
N GLU A 564 -4.89 20.49 -87.63
CA GLU A 564 -3.65 19.92 -87.08
C GLU A 564 -3.09 18.78 -87.95
N THR A 565 -1.76 18.73 -88.13
CA THR A 565 -1.08 17.67 -88.90
C THR A 565 -0.59 16.58 -87.94
N GLY A 566 -1.40 15.56 -87.69
CA GLY A 566 -0.95 14.36 -86.97
C GLY A 566 -0.16 13.45 -87.90
N ALA A 567 1.07 13.08 -87.53
CA ALA A 567 1.87 12.12 -88.29
C ALA A 567 2.51 11.08 -87.35
N LEU A 568 2.44 9.79 -87.71
CA LEU A 568 3.24 8.74 -87.09
C LEU A 568 4.64 8.78 -87.73
N SER A 569 5.63 9.32 -87.03
CA SER A 569 7.00 9.40 -87.52
C SER A 569 7.83 8.23 -86.99
N VAL A 570 7.97 7.17 -87.78
CA VAL A 570 8.93 6.09 -87.50
C VAL A 570 10.29 6.52 -88.05
N ARG A 571 11.15 7.08 -87.19
CA ARG A 571 12.51 7.48 -87.58
C ARG A 571 13.52 6.46 -87.05
N GLY A 572 14.12 5.71 -87.96
CA GLY A 572 15.17 4.73 -87.73
C GLY A 572 15.59 4.11 -89.06
N SER A 573 16.83 3.62 -89.18
CA SER A 573 17.25 2.90 -90.39
C SER A 573 16.35 1.68 -90.58
N LEU A 574 15.68 1.60 -91.73
CA LEU A 574 14.78 0.52 -92.12
C LEU A 574 15.58 -0.75 -92.52
N ASN A 575 16.57 -1.14 -91.72
CA ASN A 575 17.39 -2.34 -91.94
C ASN A 575 16.84 -3.59 -91.25
N ALA A 576 15.71 -3.48 -90.53
CA ALA A 576 15.15 -4.54 -89.68
C ALA A 576 13.86 -5.20 -90.21
N LEU A 577 13.40 -4.87 -91.42
CA LEU A 577 12.39 -5.69 -92.08
C LEU A 577 13.14 -6.78 -92.85
N GLY A 578 13.35 -7.93 -92.20
CA GLY A 578 13.92 -9.11 -92.86
C GLY A 578 13.17 -9.47 -94.15
N SER A 579 13.79 -10.26 -95.02
CA SER A 579 13.22 -10.65 -96.33
C SER A 579 11.73 -11.04 -96.22
N GLY A 580 10.83 -10.21 -96.77
CA GLY A 580 9.38 -10.39 -96.72
C GLY A 580 8.61 -9.48 -95.75
N GLY A 581 9.28 -8.60 -94.99
CA GLY A 581 8.59 -7.63 -94.11
C GLY A 581 7.84 -6.56 -94.92
N VAL A 582 6.53 -6.45 -94.71
CA VAL A 582 5.66 -5.46 -95.36
C VAL A 582 5.39 -4.32 -94.40
N PHE A 583 5.72 -3.09 -94.78
CA PHE A 583 5.25 -1.87 -94.10
C PHE A 583 3.90 -1.48 -94.68
N GLN A 584 2.82 -1.84 -93.98
CA GLN A 584 1.44 -1.61 -94.41
C GLN A 584 0.82 -0.44 -93.63
N ILE A 585 0.45 0.63 -94.33
CA ILE A 585 -0.36 1.73 -93.79
C ILE A 585 -1.75 1.64 -94.44
N PHE A 586 -2.79 1.39 -93.64
CA PHE A 586 -4.17 1.46 -94.12
C PHE A 586 -4.66 2.90 -94.00
N GLY A 587 -4.89 3.57 -95.12
CA GLY A 587 -5.63 4.83 -95.13
C GLY A 587 -7.13 4.57 -95.06
N HIS A 588 -7.84 5.18 -94.11
CA HIS A 588 -9.29 5.33 -94.24
C HIS A 588 -9.57 6.56 -95.11
N SER A 589 -10.51 6.47 -96.06
CA SER A 589 -10.90 7.67 -96.81
C SER A 589 -11.57 8.66 -95.85
N HIS A 590 -11.04 9.88 -95.71
CA HIS A 590 -11.77 10.99 -95.11
C HIS A 590 -12.36 11.83 -96.24
N ALA A 591 -13.66 12.13 -96.16
CA ALA A 591 -14.47 12.57 -97.29
C ALA A 591 -14.13 13.98 -97.84
N THR A 592 -13.22 14.74 -97.22
CA THR A 592 -13.02 16.16 -97.54
C THR A 592 -11.55 16.62 -97.65
N ALA A 593 -10.56 15.78 -97.34
CA ALA A 593 -9.15 16.05 -97.62
C ALA A 593 -8.36 14.72 -97.73
N PRO A 594 -7.65 14.45 -98.85
CA PRO A 594 -6.94 13.20 -99.02
C PRO A 594 -5.73 13.12 -98.09
N GLY A 595 -5.74 12.18 -97.16
CA GLY A 595 -4.53 11.76 -96.45
C GLY A 595 -3.49 11.26 -97.46
N ALA A 596 -2.24 11.68 -97.33
CA ALA A 596 -1.15 11.28 -98.22
C ALA A 596 -0.16 10.38 -97.48
N ILE A 597 0.27 9.28 -98.10
CA ILE A 597 1.43 8.50 -97.65
C ILE A 597 2.67 9.16 -98.24
N ARG A 598 3.54 9.67 -97.37
CA ARG A 598 4.79 10.34 -97.77
C ARG A 598 5.98 9.58 -97.20
N LEU A 599 6.88 9.13 -98.06
CA LEU A 599 8.15 8.55 -97.65
C LEU A 599 9.25 9.59 -97.82
N PHE A 600 9.97 9.87 -96.75
CA PHE A 600 11.14 10.73 -96.74
C PHE A 600 12.39 9.89 -96.55
N THR A 601 13.47 10.27 -97.21
CA THR A 601 14.81 9.82 -96.87
C THR A 601 15.64 11.06 -96.54
N SER A 602 16.65 10.94 -95.69
CA SER A 602 17.60 12.04 -95.55
C SER A 602 18.22 12.38 -96.92
N ASP A 603 18.52 13.65 -97.14
CA ASP A 603 19.41 14.05 -98.22
C ASP A 603 20.80 13.41 -98.05
N ALA A 604 21.63 13.44 -99.10
CA ALA A 604 22.96 12.81 -99.06
C ALA A 604 23.88 13.42 -97.97
N ALA A 605 23.53 14.59 -97.45
CA ALA A 605 24.23 15.28 -96.36
C ALA A 605 23.67 14.96 -94.96
N GLY A 606 22.51 14.30 -94.85
CA GLY A 606 21.89 13.94 -93.57
C GLY A 606 21.22 15.08 -92.82
N THR A 607 21.07 16.26 -93.45
CA THR A 607 20.67 17.51 -92.80
C THR A 607 19.23 17.93 -93.08
N ALA A 608 18.58 17.35 -94.10
CA ALA A 608 17.18 17.60 -94.41
C ALA A 608 16.45 16.35 -94.93
N ASP A 609 15.18 16.19 -94.53
CA ASP A 609 14.31 15.14 -95.04
C ASP A 609 13.87 15.48 -96.48
N THR A 610 14.25 14.65 -97.45
CA THR A 610 13.76 14.79 -98.84
C THR A 610 12.62 13.81 -99.10
N GLN A 611 11.47 14.33 -99.53
CA GLN A 611 10.33 13.49 -99.92
C GLN A 611 10.66 12.72 -101.19
N ARG A 612 10.59 11.38 -101.14
CA ARG A 612 10.88 10.48 -102.27
C ARG A 612 9.62 9.97 -102.94
N VAL A 613 8.61 9.67 -102.13
CA VAL A 613 7.35 9.12 -102.60
C VAL A 613 6.21 9.92 -101.99
N ASN A 614 5.28 10.39 -102.82
CA ASN A 614 3.98 10.91 -102.40
C ASN A 614 2.90 10.05 -103.02
N ILE A 615 2.07 9.42 -102.21
CA ILE A 615 0.87 8.73 -102.66
C ILE A 615 -0.32 9.44 -102.03
N SER A 616 -1.04 10.20 -102.83
CA SER A 616 -2.26 10.89 -102.42
C SER A 616 -3.39 10.49 -103.37
N GLY A 617 -4.58 10.23 -102.83
CA GLY A 617 -5.72 9.85 -103.66
C GLY A 617 -7.03 10.43 -103.12
N ALA A 618 -7.83 10.98 -104.03
CA ALA A 618 -9.26 11.17 -103.83
C ALA A 618 -10.02 10.03 -104.54
N ALA A 619 -10.78 9.27 -103.75
CA ALA A 619 -11.87 8.34 -104.06
C ALA A 619 -11.75 7.26 -105.16
N ALA A 620 -10.81 7.27 -106.10
CA ALA A 620 -10.70 6.17 -107.09
C ALA A 620 -9.33 5.98 -107.75
N THR A 621 -8.38 6.90 -107.59
CA THR A 621 -7.04 6.79 -108.17
C THR A 621 -5.99 7.23 -107.15
N ALA A 622 -5.09 6.32 -106.78
CA ALA A 622 -3.89 6.67 -106.04
C ALA A 622 -2.84 7.17 -107.04
N VAL A 623 -2.47 8.45 -106.95
CA VAL A 623 -1.38 9.01 -107.77
C VAL A 623 -0.10 8.91 -106.96
N ALA A 624 0.80 8.04 -107.40
CA ALA A 624 2.16 7.96 -106.88
C ALA A 624 3.05 8.91 -107.71
N SER A 625 3.52 10.01 -107.13
CA SER A 625 4.52 10.87 -107.78
C SER A 625 5.89 10.69 -107.12
N TRP A 626 6.88 10.45 -107.98
CA TRP A 626 8.29 10.34 -107.61
C TRP A 626 8.99 11.61 -108.08
N ILE A 627 9.58 12.34 -107.15
CA ILE A 627 10.20 13.63 -107.45
C ILE A 627 11.72 13.43 -107.38
N ASN A 628 12.34 13.44 -108.56
CA ASN A 628 13.77 13.69 -108.77
C ASN A 628 14.75 12.64 -108.18
N VAL A 629 14.61 11.38 -108.61
CA VAL A 629 15.66 10.35 -108.43
C VAL A 629 15.69 9.38 -109.61
N THR A 630 16.90 9.01 -110.04
CA THR A 630 17.12 7.93 -111.02
C THR A 630 16.96 6.59 -110.29
N HIS A 631 15.96 5.80 -110.64
CA HIS A 631 15.73 4.49 -110.02
C HIS A 631 16.33 3.39 -110.91
N THR A 632 17.28 2.63 -110.38
CA THR A 632 17.74 1.37 -111.01
C THR A 632 16.95 0.23 -110.38
N GLY A 633 16.03 -0.38 -111.15
CA GLY A 633 15.33 -1.61 -110.74
C GLY A 633 13.92 -1.46 -110.17
N MET A 634 13.11 -0.51 -110.66
CA MET A 634 11.69 -0.46 -110.30
C MET A 634 10.89 -1.46 -111.15
N VAL A 635 10.53 -2.61 -110.58
CA VAL A 635 9.69 -3.62 -111.25
C VAL A 635 8.23 -3.35 -110.92
N LEU A 636 7.49 -2.81 -111.90
CA LEU A 636 6.04 -2.66 -111.82
C LEU A 636 5.40 -3.90 -112.47
N SER A 637 4.75 -4.75 -111.68
CA SER A 637 4.03 -5.91 -112.21
C SER A 637 2.52 -5.65 -112.24
N GLY A 638 1.93 -5.66 -113.44
CA GLY A 638 0.51 -5.38 -113.70
C GLY A 638 0.33 -4.41 -114.87
N THR A 639 -0.89 -4.30 -115.41
CA THR A 639 -1.20 -3.37 -116.51
C THR A 639 -1.05 -1.94 -116.01
N LEU A 640 0.01 -1.27 -116.45
CA LEU A 640 0.25 0.14 -116.18
C LEU A 640 -0.58 0.98 -117.15
N ASP A 641 -1.69 1.56 -116.69
CA ASP A 641 -2.43 2.54 -117.47
C ASP A 641 -1.74 3.90 -117.35
N ALA A 642 -0.86 4.19 -118.31
CA ALA A 642 -0.13 5.44 -118.41
C ALA A 642 -0.97 6.59 -119.00
N ASN A 643 -2.30 6.44 -119.08
CA ASN A 643 -3.27 7.46 -119.50
C ASN A 643 -2.80 8.25 -120.74
N GLY A 644 -2.24 7.55 -121.72
CA GLY A 644 -1.81 8.09 -123.01
C GLY A 644 -0.43 8.75 -123.08
N GLN A 645 0.45 8.66 -122.07
CA GLN A 645 1.83 9.16 -122.19
C GLN A 645 2.83 8.04 -122.55
N ALA A 646 3.64 8.30 -123.58
CA ALA A 646 4.62 7.37 -124.12
C ALA A 646 5.76 7.11 -123.12
N LEU A 647 5.98 5.84 -122.78
CA LEU A 647 7.16 5.39 -122.05
C LEU A 647 8.31 5.23 -123.07
N GLY A 648 9.18 6.24 -123.14
CA GLY A 648 10.42 6.15 -123.93
C GLY A 648 11.44 5.23 -123.26
N ASP A 649 11.96 4.29 -124.05
CA ASP A 649 13.07 3.37 -123.76
C ASP A 649 12.96 2.55 -122.47
N VAL A 650 12.19 1.47 -122.55
CA VAL A 650 12.28 0.33 -121.61
C VAL A 650 13.20 -0.72 -122.24
N ASN A 651 14.38 -0.92 -121.66
CA ASN A 651 15.20 -2.13 -121.85
C ASN A 651 15.18 -2.96 -120.58
#